data_AF-A0A841L016-F1
#
_entry.id   AF-A0A841L016-F1
#
_cell.length_a   1.000
_cell.length_b   1.000
_cell.length_c   1.000
_cell.angle_alpha   90.00
_cell.angle_beta   90.00
_cell.angle_gamma   90.00
#
_symmetry.space_group_name_H-M   'P 1'
#
loop_
_entity.id
_entity.type
_entity.pdbx_description
1 polymer ?
#
loop_
_entity_poly.entity_id
_entity_poly.type
_entity_poly.pdbx_seq_one_letter_code
_entity_poly.pdbx_strand_id
1 'polypeptide(L)'
;MSKTVTIRPDSGQPDGATAVARPGRLAGKVAVVTGAAGNLGQQIVRRYLEEGATVVLTGRDRARTEAARAAAIADVGVADDKASIVVMDGADAESVRAGIAEVVARHGSIDVLVNNAGSAGPKQPVDNLPLSLADLEALRAAGSTDTETVGDAARNIMVVAWNLVRAAAGAMGPGGSIINVSTIFSRTDYYARAAYTVPKAALNALSRRLAVELGPQGIRVNLLFPGPIASDRIRTVFAAMDTLRGDAQGATAAHFFGQMALARPLDGAAPVKTFPLPADIANTCVFLGSDESAAFSGHDFEVTHGMQVPRESFAAYVSRPTMRTIDGSGLGVLVSAGSQTEDGVALARVQVGHGANVLLGFHSEAAAEAARALVGDDARIMVAHFPRHEHVTMDAVLAEFTANHCAITGALVLPTRPAGYFAGALSEASDAMVERFVDDELEGNIAVARTLSRYWKEQPALLHDPRFVFISNGDDGQGNHYADLLRAAQEELIRVWRDESKVDVAHGRRAQPEWGNQIVRTTNAEAEELAFAAGQAARIVLKQRRIEPINLLLPASIAEATGARKAMGGEAENITGLHRGKVALITGGSAGIGGQVARLLALAGAKVMMVARRASELDAARDRIVGELEDIGFSGVERRVRTLADVDVADLASLKRAFDETVKAFGRVDYLINNAGISGAEEMAVDMSVEAFRRTQMANLVSNYALMQHAVPLMKAQGSGYILNVSSYFGGEKFLAVSYPNRSDYAVSKAGQRAMAESLARHLGPEVQINAIAPGPVDGDRLAGLGGKPGLFERRGRLILENKRLNAVYAALVKAMRRGEALPTLLGRLARNDTVQLSHDKAVPAELRELALACAREGDETCCWDRFLLTPPLAEKLLKRLKLGGYLLTYPEWTARAVNGDWLLRVPPDDAPWLPGAQIAREAGKVRGGVLSQLHLGKMPTESEVAQATVFFLADRAVSGETFMPSGGLNVERSTTERELFGSPKAERLEQMAGKTVWLIGEHLVDHLAAAAKAFLGCGVKRVVLLCGTEAGGAAIAAAIGSNAVSVRPIGSDIEGGIDAALGDFGWPTTVVSTPMQALPTALFDGPTPLTGEGFGEVVEHNLTQHFRVTRKVSLFDGCQLVLVSPDVPMGEKGPAFALANFVKTTLHAFTATVAVENERLVHEVPVNQINLTRRVRSEEPRTPAEHDEEVARFARAVLLAGAPLPDAEDSRYRAKVYRGQAITV
;
A
#
# COMPACT_ATOMS: atom_id res chain seq x y z
N MET A 1 -26.45 -52.32 2.92
CA MET A 1 -26.19 -53.77 2.85
C MET A 1 -25.01 -54.08 3.74
N SER A 2 -25.26 -54.79 4.84
CA SER A 2 -24.26 -55.25 5.80
C SER A 2 -23.47 -56.41 5.21
N LYS A 3 -22.14 -56.38 5.29
CA LYS A 3 -21.29 -57.57 5.18
C LYS A 3 -20.19 -57.52 6.25
N THR A 4 -20.52 -58.18 7.35
CA THR A 4 -19.63 -58.61 8.42
C THR A 4 -18.60 -59.59 7.86
N VAL A 5 -17.30 -59.35 8.12
CA VAL A 5 -16.22 -60.31 7.87
C VAL A 5 -15.90 -61.03 9.17
N THR A 6 -16.04 -62.36 9.15
CA THR A 6 -15.81 -63.27 10.27
C THR A 6 -14.32 -63.64 10.35
N ILE A 7 -13.69 -63.41 11.50
CA ILE A 7 -12.35 -63.92 11.82
C ILE A 7 -12.51 -65.23 12.61
N ARG A 8 -11.88 -66.32 12.16
CA ARG A 8 -11.65 -67.53 12.97
C ARG A 8 -10.19 -67.52 13.46
N PRO A 9 -9.90 -67.86 14.73
CA PRO A 9 -8.56 -68.18 15.16
C PRO A 9 -8.34 -69.69 15.01
N ASP A 10 -7.29 -70.08 14.29
CA ASP A 10 -6.85 -71.48 14.27
C ASP A 10 -5.63 -71.62 15.18
N SER A 11 -5.82 -72.40 16.25
CA SER A 11 -4.80 -72.79 17.22
C SER A 11 -4.30 -74.19 16.83
N GLY A 12 -3.06 -74.30 16.40
CA GLY A 12 -2.41 -75.58 16.17
C GLY A 12 -0.89 -75.43 16.16
N GLN A 13 -0.23 -75.99 17.18
CA GLN A 13 1.21 -76.30 17.15
C GLN A 13 1.50 -77.31 16.02
N PRO A 14 2.71 -77.30 15.43
CA PRO A 14 3.22 -78.48 14.76
C PRO A 14 4.43 -79.07 15.50
N ASP A 15 4.28 -80.33 15.89
CA ASP A 15 5.36 -81.27 16.14
C ASP A 15 6.11 -81.62 14.83
N GLY A 16 7.31 -82.16 15.00
CA GLY A 16 8.37 -82.27 13.99
C GLY A 16 8.03 -82.97 12.67
N ALA A 17 8.59 -82.42 11.59
CA ALA A 17 8.68 -83.03 10.27
C ALA A 17 10.03 -82.69 9.62
N THR A 18 10.59 -83.70 8.95
CA THR A 18 11.79 -83.71 8.11
C THR A 18 12.00 -82.45 7.27
N ALA A 19 13.24 -81.92 7.27
CA ALA A 19 13.64 -80.76 6.47
C ALA A 19 13.58 -81.05 4.96
N VAL A 20 12.42 -80.82 4.35
CA VAL A 20 12.31 -80.58 2.91
C VAL A 20 13.11 -79.31 2.62
N ALA A 21 14.18 -79.41 1.82
CA ALA A 21 14.94 -78.25 1.37
C ALA A 21 13.97 -77.25 0.73
N ARG A 22 13.76 -76.09 1.39
CA ARG A 22 12.91 -75.03 0.84
C ARG A 22 13.51 -74.61 -0.51
N PRO A 23 12.70 -74.46 -1.57
CA PRO A 23 13.21 -73.90 -2.82
C PRO A 23 13.81 -72.52 -2.55
N GLY A 24 14.89 -72.17 -3.26
CA GLY A 24 15.56 -70.88 -3.11
C GLY A 24 14.60 -69.71 -3.33
N ARG A 25 14.83 -68.58 -2.66
CA ARG A 25 13.89 -67.44 -2.60
C ARG A 25 13.68 -66.74 -3.94
N LEU A 26 14.55 -67.02 -4.92
CA LEU A 26 14.48 -66.49 -6.29
C LEU A 26 14.31 -67.61 -7.33
N ALA A 27 13.92 -68.81 -6.91
CA ALA A 27 13.73 -69.93 -7.82
C ALA A 27 12.76 -69.58 -8.96
N GLY A 28 13.23 -69.75 -10.20
CA GLY A 28 12.44 -69.50 -11.41
C GLY A 28 12.43 -68.04 -11.89
N LYS A 29 13.14 -67.12 -11.22
CA LYS A 29 13.24 -65.71 -11.63
C LYS A 29 14.45 -65.49 -12.56
N VAL A 30 14.25 -64.71 -13.62
CA VAL A 30 15.32 -64.21 -14.49
C VAL A 30 15.74 -62.81 -14.02
N ALA A 31 16.99 -62.66 -13.61
CA ALA A 31 17.53 -61.43 -13.06
C ALA A 31 18.62 -60.83 -13.95
N VAL A 32 18.45 -59.58 -14.37
CA VAL A 32 19.48 -58.80 -15.08
C VAL A 32 20.22 -57.93 -14.07
N VAL A 33 21.54 -58.13 -13.93
CA VAL A 33 22.38 -57.36 -13.00
C VAL A 33 23.40 -56.54 -13.79
N THR A 34 23.27 -55.21 -13.74
CA THR A 34 24.18 -54.33 -14.48
C THR A 34 25.40 -53.95 -13.67
N GLY A 35 26.54 -53.78 -14.34
CA GLY A 35 27.83 -53.60 -13.65
C GLY A 35 28.22 -54.83 -12.82
N ALA A 36 27.83 -56.03 -13.29
CA ALA A 36 27.97 -57.29 -12.57
C ALA A 36 29.42 -57.66 -12.22
N ALA A 37 30.39 -57.18 -13.00
CA ALA A 37 31.81 -57.41 -12.75
C ALA A 37 32.44 -56.46 -11.69
N GLY A 38 31.64 -55.62 -11.03
CA GLY A 38 32.07 -54.78 -9.90
C GLY A 38 31.98 -55.51 -8.56
N ASN A 39 32.54 -54.91 -7.50
CA ASN A 39 32.58 -55.52 -6.16
C ASN A 39 31.17 -55.89 -5.62
N LEU A 40 30.21 -54.97 -5.72
CA LEU A 40 28.82 -55.25 -5.33
C LEU A 40 28.14 -56.21 -6.32
N GLY A 41 28.36 -56.00 -7.62
CA GLY A 41 27.77 -56.81 -8.68
C GLY A 41 28.08 -58.31 -8.53
N GLN A 42 29.35 -58.65 -8.27
CA GLN A 42 29.76 -60.05 -8.10
C GLN A 42 29.09 -60.71 -6.89
N GLN A 43 28.93 -59.97 -5.80
CA GLN A 43 28.27 -60.47 -4.59
C GLN A 43 26.76 -60.63 -4.78
N ILE A 44 26.11 -59.69 -5.49
CA ILE A 44 24.70 -59.79 -5.87
C ILE A 44 24.48 -61.02 -6.75
N VAL A 45 25.32 -61.22 -7.78
CA VAL A 45 25.23 -62.36 -8.70
C VAL A 45 25.38 -63.67 -7.94
N ARG A 46 26.43 -63.83 -7.11
CA ARG A 46 26.65 -65.04 -6.30
C ARG A 46 25.43 -65.36 -5.44
N ARG A 47 24.94 -64.37 -4.68
CA ARG A 47 23.80 -64.58 -3.78
C ARG A 47 22.49 -64.83 -4.52
N TYR A 48 22.30 -64.28 -5.72
CA TYR A 48 21.14 -64.59 -6.57
C TYR A 48 21.18 -66.02 -7.12
N LEU A 49 22.35 -66.49 -7.55
CA LEU A 49 22.55 -67.87 -8.00
C LEU A 49 22.32 -68.86 -6.85
N GLU A 50 22.82 -68.54 -5.64
CA GLU A 50 22.58 -69.35 -4.43
C GLU A 50 21.10 -69.43 -4.03
N GLU A 51 20.27 -68.45 -4.43
CA GLU A 51 18.81 -68.43 -4.23
C GLU A 51 18.02 -69.02 -5.40
N GLY A 52 18.69 -69.57 -6.42
CA GLY A 52 18.05 -70.27 -7.53
C GLY A 52 17.59 -69.41 -8.71
N ALA A 53 18.03 -68.14 -8.80
CA ALA A 53 17.76 -67.29 -9.96
C ALA A 53 18.58 -67.72 -11.20
N THR A 54 18.06 -67.43 -12.39
CA THR A 54 18.88 -67.36 -13.62
C THR A 54 19.39 -65.92 -13.76
N VAL A 55 20.71 -65.72 -13.79
CA VAL A 55 21.30 -64.37 -13.74
C VAL A 55 21.96 -63.99 -15.06
N VAL A 56 21.58 -62.85 -15.62
CA VAL A 56 22.23 -62.22 -16.76
C VAL A 56 23.16 -61.12 -16.25
N LEU A 57 24.46 -61.31 -16.42
CA LEU A 57 25.49 -60.34 -16.08
C LEU A 57 25.66 -59.36 -17.24
N THR A 58 25.64 -58.06 -16.94
CA THR A 58 25.89 -57.03 -17.95
C THR A 58 27.09 -56.14 -17.62
N GLY A 59 27.81 -55.72 -18.67
CA GLY A 59 28.94 -54.81 -18.60
C GLY A 59 29.46 -54.45 -19.99
N ARG A 60 30.26 -53.37 -20.07
CA ARG A 60 30.86 -52.87 -21.33
C ARG A 60 31.97 -53.77 -21.87
N ASP A 61 32.71 -54.42 -20.98
CA ASP A 61 33.84 -55.29 -21.33
C ASP A 61 33.40 -56.76 -21.29
N ARG A 62 33.40 -57.41 -22.46
CA ARG A 62 33.02 -58.82 -22.60
C ARG A 62 33.91 -59.74 -21.77
N ALA A 63 35.23 -59.59 -21.88
CA ALA A 63 36.19 -60.50 -21.24
C ALA A 63 36.08 -60.42 -19.72
N ARG A 64 35.99 -59.20 -19.19
CA ARG A 64 35.82 -58.96 -17.75
C ARG A 64 34.49 -59.49 -17.23
N THR A 65 33.41 -59.34 -18.00
CA THR A 65 32.07 -59.81 -17.59
C THR A 65 31.99 -61.33 -17.64
N GLU A 66 32.58 -61.96 -18.65
CA GLU A 66 32.67 -63.43 -18.75
C GLU A 66 33.51 -64.02 -17.62
N ALA A 67 34.65 -63.41 -17.29
CA ALA A 67 35.45 -63.84 -16.15
C ALA A 67 34.67 -63.78 -14.83
N ALA A 68 33.84 -62.74 -14.64
CA ALA A 68 32.97 -62.64 -13.47
C ALA A 68 31.86 -63.71 -13.47
N ARG A 69 31.29 -64.04 -14.64
CA ARG A 69 30.30 -65.13 -14.79
C ARG A 69 30.92 -66.47 -14.39
N ALA A 70 32.07 -66.81 -14.97
CA ALA A 70 32.76 -68.06 -14.73
C ALA A 70 33.15 -68.22 -13.25
N ALA A 71 33.65 -67.16 -12.63
CA ALA A 71 33.96 -67.14 -11.20
C ALA A 71 32.70 -67.37 -10.34
N ALA A 72 31.58 -66.70 -10.65
CA ALA A 72 30.35 -66.86 -9.88
C ALA A 72 29.75 -68.28 -9.99
N ILE A 73 29.80 -68.90 -11.18
CA ILE A 73 29.38 -70.30 -11.36
C ILE A 73 30.27 -71.23 -10.53
N ALA A 74 31.58 -71.06 -10.60
CA ALA A 74 32.55 -71.90 -9.89
C ALA A 74 32.41 -71.77 -8.36
N ASP A 75 32.23 -70.55 -7.86
CA ASP A 75 32.12 -70.27 -6.42
C ASP A 75 30.84 -70.87 -5.81
N VAL A 76 29.72 -70.84 -6.53
CA VAL A 76 28.41 -71.30 -6.04
C VAL A 76 28.15 -72.79 -6.34
N GLY A 77 28.68 -73.32 -7.45
CA GLY A 77 28.48 -74.70 -7.88
C GLY A 77 27.15 -74.97 -8.59
N VAL A 78 26.65 -74.00 -9.37
CA VAL A 78 25.42 -74.12 -10.21
C VAL A 78 25.74 -74.58 -11.63
N ALA A 79 24.71 -74.99 -12.39
CA ALA A 79 24.85 -75.33 -13.81
C ALA A 79 25.17 -74.09 -14.67
N ASP A 80 25.90 -74.27 -15.78
CA ASP A 80 26.37 -73.16 -16.63
C ASP A 80 25.23 -72.34 -17.25
N ASP A 81 24.07 -72.96 -17.48
CA ASP A 81 22.86 -72.32 -18.02
C ASP A 81 22.19 -71.35 -17.04
N LYS A 82 22.56 -71.39 -15.74
CA LYS A 82 22.04 -70.47 -14.72
C LYS A 82 22.67 -69.09 -14.74
N ALA A 83 23.76 -68.89 -15.47
CA ALA A 83 24.33 -67.57 -15.67
C ALA A 83 24.72 -67.33 -17.13
N SER A 84 24.42 -66.14 -17.66
CA SER A 84 24.81 -65.71 -19.01
C SER A 84 25.32 -64.27 -19.01
N ILE A 85 26.02 -63.87 -20.07
CA ILE A 85 26.43 -62.47 -20.25
C ILE A 85 25.69 -61.81 -21.41
N VAL A 86 25.47 -60.50 -21.26
CA VAL A 86 25.12 -59.57 -22.34
C VAL A 86 26.07 -58.39 -22.27
N VAL A 87 26.68 -58.03 -23.40
CA VAL A 87 27.52 -56.84 -23.49
C VAL A 87 26.62 -55.68 -23.89
N MET A 88 26.54 -54.67 -23.04
CA MET A 88 25.78 -53.46 -23.31
C MET A 88 26.47 -52.26 -22.67
N ASP A 89 26.47 -51.13 -23.39
CA ASP A 89 26.79 -49.84 -22.80
C ASP A 89 25.50 -49.16 -22.37
N GLY A 90 25.33 -48.96 -21.07
CA GLY A 90 24.10 -48.38 -20.54
C GLY A 90 23.91 -46.91 -20.92
N ALA A 91 24.99 -46.19 -21.25
CA ALA A 91 24.91 -44.81 -21.72
C ALA A 91 24.35 -44.72 -23.16
N ASP A 92 24.43 -45.80 -23.94
CA ASP A 92 23.91 -45.87 -25.31
C ASP A 92 22.54 -46.57 -25.33
N ALA A 93 21.49 -45.80 -25.63
CA ALA A 93 20.12 -46.30 -25.66
C ALA A 93 19.90 -47.40 -26.72
N GLU A 94 20.62 -47.38 -27.85
CA GLU A 94 20.53 -48.44 -28.86
C GLU A 94 21.20 -49.73 -28.38
N SER A 95 22.40 -49.62 -27.78
CA SER A 95 23.08 -50.74 -27.13
C SER A 95 22.21 -51.39 -26.06
N VAL A 96 21.53 -50.59 -25.23
CA VAL A 96 20.61 -51.08 -24.20
C VAL A 96 19.40 -51.81 -24.81
N ARG A 97 18.74 -51.23 -25.81
CA ARG A 97 17.59 -51.88 -26.48
C ARG A 97 17.98 -53.21 -27.11
N ALA A 98 19.12 -53.26 -27.82
CA ALA A 98 19.64 -54.48 -28.41
C ALA A 98 19.97 -55.53 -27.34
N GLY A 99 20.63 -55.12 -26.25
CA GLY A 99 20.98 -56.00 -25.15
C GLY A 99 19.77 -56.57 -24.41
N ILE A 100 18.75 -55.75 -24.13
CA ILE A 100 17.50 -56.22 -23.51
C ILE A 100 16.75 -57.17 -24.46
N ALA A 101 16.69 -56.87 -25.77
CA ALA A 101 16.12 -57.79 -26.74
C ALA A 101 16.86 -59.15 -26.76
N GLU A 102 18.19 -59.16 -26.61
CA GLU A 102 19.00 -60.37 -26.49
C GLU A 102 18.73 -61.16 -25.20
N VAL A 103 18.37 -60.49 -24.10
CA VAL A 103 17.91 -61.14 -22.85
C VAL A 103 16.56 -61.80 -23.06
N VAL A 104 15.60 -61.05 -23.59
CA VAL A 104 14.22 -61.52 -23.82
C VAL A 104 14.20 -62.67 -24.81
N ALA A 105 14.98 -62.61 -25.89
CA ALA A 105 15.09 -63.69 -26.87
C ALA A 105 15.65 -64.98 -26.25
N ARG A 106 16.54 -64.89 -25.26
CA ARG A 106 17.15 -66.06 -24.61
C ARG A 106 16.33 -66.63 -23.46
N HIS A 107 15.72 -65.76 -22.65
CA HIS A 107 15.13 -66.14 -21.36
C HIS A 107 13.61 -65.90 -21.28
N GLY A 108 13.00 -65.31 -22.32
CA GLY A 108 11.56 -65.09 -22.44
C GLY A 108 11.06 -63.82 -21.74
N SER A 109 11.44 -63.60 -20.49
CA SER A 109 11.02 -62.43 -19.69
C SER A 109 12.12 -61.95 -18.74
N ILE A 110 11.92 -60.79 -18.14
CA ILE A 110 12.76 -60.26 -17.06
C ILE A 110 11.89 -60.14 -15.81
N ASP A 111 12.27 -60.83 -14.74
CA ASP A 111 11.57 -60.73 -13.45
C ASP A 111 12.20 -59.69 -12.54
N VAL A 112 13.53 -59.59 -12.56
CA VAL A 112 14.29 -58.69 -11.69
C VAL A 112 15.31 -57.90 -12.52
N LEU A 113 15.27 -56.58 -12.42
CA LEU A 113 16.27 -55.68 -12.98
C LEU A 113 17.03 -54.98 -11.86
N VAL A 114 18.33 -55.26 -11.73
CA VAL A 114 19.22 -54.61 -10.76
C VAL A 114 20.09 -53.60 -11.47
N ASN A 115 19.70 -52.33 -11.40
CA ASN A 115 20.44 -51.20 -11.92
C ASN A 115 21.58 -50.81 -10.97
N ASN A 116 22.66 -51.59 -11.00
CA ASN A 116 23.86 -51.40 -10.19
C ASN A 116 25.00 -50.70 -10.94
N ALA A 117 24.95 -50.65 -12.27
CA ALA A 117 25.93 -49.93 -13.07
C ALA A 117 26.02 -48.44 -12.65
N GLY A 118 27.25 -47.94 -12.60
CA GLY A 118 27.57 -46.57 -12.20
C GLY A 118 29.07 -46.34 -12.23
N SER A 119 29.50 -45.17 -12.70
CA SER A 119 30.89 -44.75 -12.64
C SER A 119 31.20 -43.97 -11.35
N ALA A 120 32.47 -43.58 -11.18
CA ALA A 120 32.87 -42.75 -10.06
C ALA A 120 32.72 -41.25 -10.35
N GLY A 121 32.64 -40.86 -11.62
CA GLY A 121 32.72 -39.47 -12.07
C GLY A 121 34.06 -38.80 -11.72
N PRO A 122 34.26 -37.56 -12.21
CA PRO A 122 35.37 -36.69 -11.80
C PRO A 122 35.44 -36.50 -10.28
N LYS A 123 36.66 -36.47 -9.75
CA LYS A 123 36.95 -36.21 -8.33
C LYS A 123 37.53 -34.81 -8.16
N GLN A 124 36.79 -33.79 -8.60
CA GLN A 124 37.21 -32.39 -8.58
C GLN A 124 36.22 -31.55 -7.76
N PRO A 125 36.68 -30.51 -7.04
CA PRO A 125 35.80 -29.50 -6.48
C PRO A 125 35.01 -28.78 -7.59
N VAL A 126 33.88 -28.17 -7.23
CA VAL A 126 32.95 -27.51 -8.15
C VAL A 126 33.66 -26.51 -9.06
N ASP A 127 34.62 -25.74 -8.54
CA ASP A 127 35.39 -24.75 -9.30
C ASP A 127 36.40 -25.35 -10.31
N ASN A 128 36.58 -26.67 -10.33
CA ASN A 128 37.54 -27.35 -11.21
C ASN A 128 36.96 -28.56 -11.96
N LEU A 129 35.63 -28.67 -12.01
CA LEU A 129 34.96 -29.76 -12.74
C LEU A 129 35.19 -29.68 -14.26
N PRO A 130 35.53 -30.81 -14.93
CA PRO A 130 35.70 -30.85 -16.38
C PRO A 130 34.36 -30.92 -17.09
N LEU A 131 33.99 -29.86 -17.81
CA LEU A 131 32.79 -29.82 -18.65
C LEU A 131 33.10 -30.25 -20.08
N SER A 132 34.28 -29.91 -20.58
CA SER A 132 34.73 -30.27 -21.93
C SER A 132 35.83 -31.34 -21.92
N LEU A 133 36.05 -31.96 -23.07
CA LEU A 133 37.19 -32.86 -23.27
C LEU A 133 38.53 -32.15 -23.04
N ALA A 134 38.64 -30.88 -23.44
CA ALA A 134 39.82 -30.07 -23.22
C ALA A 134 40.10 -29.86 -21.72
N ASP A 135 39.05 -29.62 -20.91
CA ASP A 135 39.19 -29.54 -19.45
C ASP A 135 39.71 -30.86 -18.86
N LEU A 136 39.16 -32.00 -19.33
CA LEU A 136 39.55 -33.33 -18.87
C LEU A 136 41.01 -33.66 -19.24
N GLU A 137 41.44 -33.31 -20.45
CA GLU A 137 42.83 -33.47 -20.89
C GLU A 137 43.79 -32.61 -20.06
N ALA A 138 43.40 -31.37 -19.74
CA ALA A 138 44.18 -30.50 -18.86
C ALA A 138 44.34 -31.09 -17.45
N LEU A 139 43.28 -31.67 -16.88
CA LEU A 139 43.35 -32.37 -15.58
C LEU A 139 44.28 -33.59 -15.63
N ARG A 140 44.23 -34.38 -16.70
CA ARG A 140 45.11 -35.54 -16.88
C ARG A 140 46.58 -35.12 -17.03
N ALA A 141 46.83 -34.04 -17.78
CA ALA A 141 48.17 -33.46 -17.88
C ALA A 141 48.70 -32.98 -16.51
N ALA A 142 47.80 -32.54 -15.62
CA ALA A 142 48.11 -32.19 -14.23
C ALA A 142 48.20 -33.40 -13.26
N GLY A 143 48.12 -34.64 -13.78
CA GLY A 143 48.27 -35.87 -13.00
C GLY A 143 46.96 -36.45 -12.44
N SER A 144 45.79 -35.94 -12.83
CA SER A 144 44.51 -36.52 -12.43
C SER A 144 44.29 -37.91 -13.04
N THR A 145 43.56 -38.76 -12.31
CA THR A 145 43.10 -40.08 -12.77
C THR A 145 41.68 -40.04 -13.35
N ASP A 146 41.10 -38.84 -13.49
CA ASP A 146 39.74 -38.68 -14.01
C ASP A 146 39.64 -39.10 -15.48
N THR A 147 38.54 -39.79 -15.81
CA THR A 147 38.32 -40.36 -17.15
C THR A 147 37.08 -39.87 -17.87
N GLU A 148 36.28 -39.02 -17.22
CA GLU A 148 34.94 -38.66 -17.63
C GLU A 148 34.78 -37.14 -17.54
N THR A 149 33.96 -36.56 -18.40
CA THR A 149 33.40 -35.22 -18.18
C THR A 149 32.22 -35.29 -17.20
N VAL A 150 31.68 -34.13 -16.81
CA VAL A 150 30.41 -34.06 -16.05
C VAL A 150 29.26 -34.72 -16.81
N GLY A 151 29.13 -34.42 -18.12
CA GLY A 151 28.11 -35.03 -18.97
C GLY A 151 28.26 -36.55 -19.11
N ASP A 152 29.50 -37.06 -19.24
CA ASP A 152 29.78 -38.50 -19.24
C ASP A 152 29.36 -39.16 -17.92
N ALA A 153 29.66 -38.52 -16.79
CA ALA A 153 29.32 -39.04 -15.47
C ALA A 153 27.79 -39.13 -15.29
N ALA A 154 27.04 -38.10 -15.69
CA ALA A 154 25.59 -38.12 -15.65
C ALA A 154 25.01 -39.28 -16.48
N ARG A 155 25.56 -39.50 -17.68
CA ARG A 155 25.18 -40.61 -18.56
C ARG A 155 25.48 -41.97 -17.93
N ASN A 156 26.71 -42.15 -17.43
CA ASN A 156 27.18 -43.38 -16.82
C ASN A 156 26.58 -43.71 -15.44
N ILE A 157 25.82 -42.80 -14.83
CA ILE A 157 25.26 -42.96 -13.49
C ILE A 157 23.73 -43.00 -13.51
N MET A 158 23.10 -41.99 -14.10
CA MET A 158 21.64 -41.82 -14.09
C MET A 158 21.01 -42.36 -15.37
N VAL A 159 21.52 -41.97 -16.54
CA VAL A 159 20.93 -42.33 -17.84
C VAL A 159 21.01 -43.83 -18.08
N VAL A 160 22.07 -44.50 -17.64
CA VAL A 160 22.16 -45.97 -17.66
C VAL A 160 20.92 -46.63 -17.06
N ALA A 161 20.55 -46.25 -15.83
CA ALA A 161 19.36 -46.79 -15.17
C ALA A 161 18.08 -46.39 -15.90
N TRP A 162 18.00 -45.14 -16.38
CA TRP A 162 16.85 -44.64 -17.13
C TRP A 162 16.62 -45.46 -18.42
N ASN A 163 17.66 -45.63 -19.25
CA ASN A 163 17.62 -46.41 -20.48
C ASN A 163 17.24 -47.87 -20.21
N LEU A 164 17.83 -48.47 -19.16
CA LEU A 164 17.54 -49.86 -18.79
C LEU A 164 16.08 -50.06 -18.39
N VAL A 165 15.51 -49.15 -17.59
CA VAL A 165 14.09 -49.24 -17.23
C VAL A 165 13.20 -49.05 -18.47
N ARG A 166 13.46 -48.02 -19.29
CA ARG A 166 12.71 -47.75 -20.53
C ARG A 166 12.70 -48.95 -21.47
N ALA A 167 13.83 -49.63 -21.62
CA ALA A 167 13.97 -50.79 -22.50
C ALA A 167 13.39 -52.08 -21.89
N ALA A 168 13.54 -52.28 -20.58
CA ALA A 168 13.14 -53.54 -19.92
C ALA A 168 11.65 -53.57 -19.54
N ALA A 169 11.03 -52.43 -19.22
CA ALA A 169 9.68 -52.38 -18.64
C ALA A 169 8.64 -53.15 -19.48
N GLY A 170 8.68 -53.03 -20.81
CA GLY A 170 7.77 -53.74 -21.71
C GLY A 170 7.94 -55.28 -21.75
N ALA A 171 9.04 -55.79 -21.21
CA ALA A 171 9.34 -57.22 -21.11
C ALA A 171 9.22 -57.78 -19.67
N MET A 172 8.73 -56.96 -18.73
CA MET A 172 8.48 -57.36 -17.35
C MET A 172 6.98 -57.60 -17.14
N GLY A 173 6.62 -58.70 -16.48
CA GLY A 173 5.23 -59.01 -16.12
C GLY A 173 4.83 -58.52 -14.73
N PRO A 174 3.54 -58.62 -14.35
CA PRO A 174 3.09 -58.35 -12.98
C PRO A 174 3.88 -59.16 -11.95
N GLY A 175 4.37 -58.49 -10.89
CA GLY A 175 5.26 -59.06 -9.88
C GLY A 175 6.74 -58.75 -10.10
N GLY A 176 7.09 -58.17 -11.25
CA GLY A 176 8.45 -57.74 -11.57
C GLY A 176 9.04 -56.76 -10.55
N SER A 177 10.37 -56.76 -10.42
CA SER A 177 11.11 -55.94 -9.45
C SER A 177 12.28 -55.20 -10.10
N ILE A 178 12.25 -53.88 -10.05
CA ILE A 178 13.34 -53.00 -10.46
C ILE A 178 14.01 -52.46 -9.19
N ILE A 179 15.31 -52.71 -9.07
CA ILE A 179 16.14 -52.29 -7.94
C ILE A 179 17.17 -51.30 -8.47
N ASN A 180 16.96 -50.02 -8.18
CA ASN A 180 17.91 -48.97 -8.50
C ASN A 180 18.93 -48.83 -7.36
N VAL A 181 20.22 -49.04 -7.65
CA VAL A 181 21.27 -48.91 -6.64
C VAL A 181 21.84 -47.50 -6.68
N SER A 182 21.51 -46.72 -5.66
CA SER A 182 22.02 -45.37 -5.45
C SER A 182 23.24 -45.39 -4.49
N THR A 183 23.33 -44.40 -3.62
CA THR A 183 24.36 -44.26 -2.58
C THR A 183 23.87 -43.29 -1.52
N ILE A 184 24.18 -43.53 -0.24
CA ILE A 184 23.86 -42.57 0.83
C ILE A 184 24.53 -41.22 0.59
N PHE A 185 25.65 -41.19 -0.14
CA PHE A 185 26.39 -39.96 -0.45
C PHE A 185 25.60 -38.99 -1.32
N SER A 186 24.50 -39.41 -1.96
CA SER A 186 23.60 -38.53 -2.71
C SER A 186 22.71 -37.65 -1.82
N ARG A 187 22.90 -37.72 -0.50
CA ARG A 187 22.16 -36.97 0.53
C ARG A 187 23.08 -36.41 1.62
N THR A 188 24.40 -36.46 1.45
CA THR A 188 25.38 -36.06 2.46
C THR A 188 26.45 -35.16 1.87
N ASP A 189 27.13 -34.41 2.71
CA ASP A 189 28.29 -33.62 2.31
C ASP A 189 29.40 -34.55 1.79
N TYR A 190 29.79 -34.39 0.52
CA TYR A 190 30.77 -35.25 -0.14
C TYR A 190 31.70 -34.45 -1.06
N TYR A 191 32.64 -33.75 -0.41
CA TYR A 191 33.60 -32.84 -1.01
C TYR A 191 34.29 -33.38 -2.27
N ALA A 192 34.36 -32.55 -3.32
CA ALA A 192 34.95 -32.82 -4.64
C ALA A 192 34.24 -33.92 -5.46
N ARG A 193 32.98 -34.23 -5.15
CA ARG A 193 32.24 -35.35 -5.76
C ARG A 193 30.86 -34.95 -6.33
N ALA A 194 30.64 -33.67 -6.63
CA ALA A 194 29.38 -33.19 -7.21
C ALA A 194 28.99 -33.96 -8.49
N ALA A 195 29.94 -34.23 -9.39
CA ALA A 195 29.69 -34.99 -10.62
C ALA A 195 29.26 -36.46 -10.40
N TYR A 196 29.42 -36.98 -9.18
CA TYR A 196 28.93 -38.30 -8.78
C TYR A 196 27.60 -38.23 -8.03
N THR A 197 27.50 -37.33 -7.04
CA THR A 197 26.35 -37.28 -6.14
C THR A 197 25.13 -36.63 -6.80
N VAL A 198 25.32 -35.61 -7.65
CA VAL A 198 24.23 -34.93 -8.35
C VAL A 198 23.45 -35.88 -9.28
N PRO A 199 24.09 -36.65 -10.18
CA PRO A 199 23.36 -37.65 -10.97
C PRO A 199 22.75 -38.77 -10.12
N LYS A 200 23.37 -39.17 -9.00
CA LYS A 200 22.76 -40.15 -8.08
C LYS A 200 21.53 -39.57 -7.37
N ALA A 201 21.52 -38.29 -7.04
CA ALA A 201 20.35 -37.61 -6.47
C ALA A 201 19.20 -37.52 -7.49
N ALA A 202 19.50 -37.20 -8.74
CA ALA A 202 18.51 -37.26 -9.82
C ALA A 202 17.98 -38.69 -10.05
N LEU A 203 18.85 -39.72 -10.00
CA LEU A 203 18.45 -41.12 -10.03
C LEU A 203 17.47 -41.47 -8.90
N ASN A 204 17.63 -40.89 -7.71
CA ASN A 204 16.71 -41.13 -6.60
C ASN A 204 15.29 -40.65 -6.93
N ALA A 205 15.17 -39.44 -7.49
CA ALA A 205 13.89 -38.88 -7.91
C ALA A 205 13.30 -39.64 -9.10
N LEU A 206 14.12 -39.99 -10.11
CA LEU A 206 13.75 -40.83 -11.24
C LEU A 206 13.15 -42.16 -10.79
N SER A 207 13.81 -42.86 -9.88
CA SER A 207 13.33 -44.14 -9.34
C SER A 207 11.97 -44.02 -8.66
N ARG A 208 11.74 -42.93 -7.91
CA ARG A 208 10.47 -42.69 -7.23
C ARG A 208 9.34 -42.39 -8.21
N ARG A 209 9.62 -41.62 -9.27
CA ARG A 209 8.63 -41.32 -10.30
C ARG A 209 8.32 -42.54 -11.18
N LEU A 210 9.33 -43.33 -11.54
CA LEU A 210 9.13 -44.62 -12.21
C LEU A 210 8.30 -45.62 -11.38
N ALA A 211 8.41 -45.58 -10.04
CA ALA A 211 7.55 -46.40 -9.18
C ALA A 211 6.07 -46.04 -9.32
N VAL A 212 5.75 -44.75 -9.47
CA VAL A 212 4.39 -44.27 -9.69
C VAL A 212 3.89 -44.66 -11.10
N GLU A 213 4.75 -44.56 -12.11
CA GLU A 213 4.40 -44.89 -13.51
C GLU A 213 4.21 -46.40 -13.73
N LEU A 214 5.10 -47.24 -13.18
CA LEU A 214 5.12 -48.69 -13.43
C LEU A 214 4.34 -49.51 -12.39
N GLY A 215 4.08 -48.94 -11.20
CA GLY A 215 3.32 -49.58 -10.14
C GLY A 215 1.94 -50.11 -10.57
N PRO A 216 1.12 -49.34 -11.33
CA PRO A 216 -0.15 -49.81 -11.87
C PRO A 216 -0.04 -51.03 -12.80
N GLN A 217 1.12 -51.24 -13.42
CA GLN A 217 1.40 -52.42 -14.25
C GLN A 217 1.82 -53.65 -13.41
N GLY A 218 1.90 -53.51 -12.09
CA GLY A 218 2.35 -54.54 -11.17
C GLY A 218 3.87 -54.68 -11.09
N ILE A 219 4.63 -53.73 -11.65
CA ILE A 219 6.10 -53.70 -11.59
C ILE A 219 6.53 -52.79 -10.45
N ARG A 220 7.27 -53.34 -9.49
CA ARG A 220 7.75 -52.60 -8.32
C ARG A 220 9.08 -51.95 -8.63
N VAL A 221 9.21 -50.66 -8.38
CA VAL A 221 10.51 -49.96 -8.43
C VAL A 221 10.91 -49.56 -7.01
N ASN A 222 12.10 -49.97 -6.56
CA ASN A 222 12.63 -49.65 -5.23
C ASN A 222 14.07 -49.14 -5.31
N LEU A 223 14.47 -48.36 -4.30
CA LEU A 223 15.74 -47.66 -4.28
C LEU A 223 16.62 -48.19 -3.13
N LEU A 224 17.82 -48.64 -3.45
CA LEU A 224 18.80 -49.14 -2.49
C LEU A 224 19.88 -48.08 -2.26
N PHE A 225 20.13 -47.73 -1.00
CA PHE A 225 21.16 -46.78 -0.57
C PHE A 225 22.27 -47.49 0.20
N PRO A 226 23.32 -47.97 -0.49
CA PRO A 226 24.56 -48.39 0.14
C PRO A 226 25.20 -47.26 0.93
N GLY A 227 25.61 -47.54 2.17
CA GLY A 227 26.55 -46.71 2.92
C GLY A 227 27.96 -46.74 2.32
N PRO A 228 28.98 -46.17 3.02
CA PRO A 228 30.37 -46.45 2.67
C PRO A 228 30.62 -47.96 2.82
N ILE A 229 30.90 -48.68 1.73
CA ILE A 229 31.02 -50.14 1.77
C ILE A 229 32.44 -50.57 2.11
N ALA A 230 32.58 -51.47 3.10
CA ALA A 230 33.84 -52.00 3.57
C ALA A 230 34.66 -52.60 2.41
N SER A 231 35.78 -51.94 2.09
CA SER A 231 36.72 -52.33 1.04
C SER A 231 38.04 -51.56 1.21
N ASP A 232 39.13 -52.06 0.64
CA ASP A 232 40.39 -51.29 0.60
C ASP A 232 40.22 -49.99 -0.19
N ARG A 233 39.42 -50.04 -1.26
CA ARG A 233 39.12 -48.89 -2.12
C ARG A 233 38.46 -47.73 -1.36
N ILE A 234 37.47 -47.98 -0.50
CA ILE A 234 36.79 -46.87 0.22
C ILE A 234 37.75 -46.16 1.19
N ARG A 235 38.67 -46.91 1.81
CA ARG A 235 39.70 -46.34 2.71
C ARG A 235 40.64 -45.42 1.93
N THR A 236 41.09 -45.85 0.75
CA THR A 236 41.92 -45.02 -0.14
C THR A 236 41.17 -43.77 -0.63
N VAL A 237 39.88 -43.90 -0.96
CA VAL A 237 39.06 -42.75 -1.41
C VAL A 237 38.91 -41.72 -0.28
N PHE A 238 38.65 -42.16 0.95
CA PHE A 238 38.53 -41.24 2.09
C PHE A 238 39.87 -40.58 2.43
N ALA A 239 40.99 -41.31 2.38
CA ALA A 239 42.32 -40.74 2.57
C ALA A 239 42.70 -39.69 1.50
N ALA A 240 42.28 -39.92 0.24
CA ALA A 240 42.46 -38.95 -0.84
C ALA A 240 41.56 -37.71 -0.63
N MET A 241 40.34 -37.90 -0.14
CA MET A 241 39.43 -36.80 0.21
C MET A 241 39.96 -35.96 1.38
N ASP A 242 40.48 -36.58 2.44
CA ASP A 242 41.13 -35.88 3.55
C ASP A 242 42.29 -35.01 3.03
N THR A 243 43.11 -35.56 2.13
CA THR A 243 44.21 -34.83 1.47
C THR A 243 43.71 -33.63 0.67
N LEU A 244 42.64 -33.80 -0.13
CA LEU A 244 42.05 -32.71 -0.94
C LEU A 244 41.45 -31.60 -0.07
N ARG A 245 40.84 -31.96 1.06
CA ARG A 245 40.26 -31.01 2.01
C ARG A 245 41.32 -30.24 2.80
N GLY A 246 42.48 -30.86 3.04
CA GLY A 246 43.52 -30.37 3.95
C GLY A 246 43.32 -30.86 5.40
N ASP A 247 42.46 -31.86 5.60
CA ASP A 247 42.12 -32.42 6.91
C ASP A 247 43.12 -33.53 7.32
N ALA A 248 43.12 -33.88 8.61
CA ALA A 248 43.90 -35.01 9.11
C ALA A 248 43.42 -36.35 8.53
N GLN A 249 44.35 -37.27 8.26
CA GLN A 249 44.02 -38.61 7.76
C GLN A 249 43.03 -39.33 8.69
N GLY A 250 41.92 -39.80 8.11
CA GLY A 250 40.83 -40.47 8.83
C GLY A 250 39.67 -39.56 9.24
N ALA A 251 39.76 -38.24 9.01
CA ALA A 251 38.69 -37.29 9.36
C ALA A 251 37.38 -37.60 8.63
N THR A 252 37.43 -37.88 7.33
CA THR A 252 36.25 -38.27 6.53
C THR A 252 35.60 -39.55 7.06
N ALA A 253 36.39 -40.55 7.43
CA ALA A 253 35.87 -41.79 8.01
C ALA A 253 35.18 -41.53 9.36
N ALA A 254 35.82 -40.74 10.24
CA ALA A 254 35.26 -40.36 11.53
C ALA A 254 33.95 -39.56 11.39
N HIS A 255 33.87 -38.68 10.39
CA HIS A 255 32.65 -37.94 10.08
C HIS A 255 31.47 -38.88 9.80
N PHE A 256 31.63 -39.83 8.88
CA PHE A 256 30.56 -40.79 8.55
C PHE A 256 30.26 -41.77 9.69
N PHE A 257 31.26 -42.18 10.48
CA PHE A 257 31.01 -42.97 11.68
C PHE A 257 30.20 -42.22 12.73
N GLY A 258 30.41 -40.90 12.86
CA GLY A 258 29.63 -40.05 13.74
C GLY A 258 28.14 -39.96 13.36
N GLN A 259 27.81 -40.20 12.09
CA GLN A 259 26.42 -40.22 11.61
C GLN A 259 25.73 -41.57 11.82
N MET A 260 26.48 -42.67 11.95
CA MET A 260 25.90 -44.00 12.13
C MET A 260 25.30 -44.18 13.53
N ALA A 261 24.09 -44.72 13.64
CA ALA A 261 23.47 -45.07 14.92
C ALA A 261 23.90 -46.47 15.41
N LEU A 262 24.08 -47.43 14.51
CA LEU A 262 24.43 -48.81 14.85
C LEU A 262 25.96 -49.01 14.99
N ALA A 263 26.39 -49.76 16.00
CA ALA A 263 27.74 -50.34 16.07
C ALA A 263 27.59 -51.86 15.88
N ARG A 264 28.52 -52.50 15.16
CA ARG A 264 28.41 -53.91 14.75
C ARG A 264 29.66 -54.69 15.15
N PRO A 265 29.52 -55.87 15.76
CA PRO A 265 30.64 -56.79 15.93
C PRO A 265 30.99 -57.43 14.58
N LEU A 266 32.28 -57.46 14.24
CA LEU A 266 32.80 -58.19 13.09
C LEU A 266 33.69 -59.32 13.61
N ASP A 267 33.54 -60.52 13.04
CA ASP A 267 34.38 -61.70 13.33
C ASP A 267 34.52 -62.04 14.83
N GLY A 268 33.46 -61.85 15.61
CA GLY A 268 33.43 -62.15 17.05
C GLY A 268 34.09 -61.09 17.96
N ALA A 269 34.52 -59.95 17.41
CA ALA A 269 35.06 -58.83 18.18
C ALA A 269 33.97 -57.99 18.88
N ALA A 270 34.39 -57.08 19.76
CA ALA A 270 33.48 -56.12 20.40
C ALA A 270 32.80 -55.19 19.36
N PRO A 271 31.55 -54.73 19.60
CA PRO A 271 30.86 -53.85 18.66
C PRO A 271 31.59 -52.52 18.45
N VAL A 272 31.83 -52.16 17.19
CA VAL A 272 32.45 -50.88 16.80
C VAL A 272 31.67 -50.21 15.67
N LYS A 273 31.88 -48.89 15.49
CA LYS A 273 31.44 -48.19 14.28
C LYS A 273 32.31 -48.65 13.12
N THR A 274 31.67 -49.29 12.14
CA THR A 274 32.32 -49.86 10.96
C THR A 274 31.39 -49.73 9.76
N PHE A 275 31.91 -50.02 8.58
CA PHE A 275 31.21 -49.93 7.31
C PHE A 275 30.34 -51.16 7.03
N PRO A 276 29.18 -51.02 6.38
CA PRO A 276 28.41 -52.16 5.86
C PRO A 276 29.23 -53.03 4.90
N LEU A 277 28.92 -54.32 4.86
CA LEU A 277 29.60 -55.29 4.02
C LEU A 277 28.90 -55.42 2.66
N PRO A 278 29.63 -55.80 1.59
CA PRO A 278 29.01 -56.13 0.30
C PRO A 278 27.88 -57.16 0.41
N ALA A 279 27.99 -58.12 1.33
CA ALA A 279 26.96 -59.12 1.59
C ALA A 279 25.64 -58.52 2.10
N ASP A 280 25.68 -57.44 2.88
CA ASP A 280 24.45 -56.78 3.37
C ASP A 280 23.64 -56.18 2.20
N ILE A 281 24.35 -55.64 1.19
CA ILE A 281 23.75 -55.13 -0.05
C ILE A 281 23.16 -56.27 -0.88
N ALA A 282 23.92 -57.34 -1.08
CA ALA A 282 23.46 -58.50 -1.86
C ALA A 282 22.22 -59.16 -1.23
N ASN A 283 22.20 -59.34 0.09
CA ASN A 283 21.06 -59.89 0.82
C ASN A 283 19.81 -59.01 0.70
N THR A 284 20.00 -57.68 0.72
CA THR A 284 18.89 -56.74 0.49
C THR A 284 18.38 -56.84 -0.93
N CYS A 285 19.27 -56.92 -1.93
CA CYS A 285 18.87 -57.15 -3.32
C CYS A 285 18.05 -58.45 -3.46
N VAL A 286 18.47 -59.56 -2.84
CA VAL A 286 17.69 -60.81 -2.87
C VAL A 286 16.29 -60.62 -2.31
N PHE A 287 16.17 -59.98 -1.14
CA PHE A 287 14.86 -59.67 -0.56
C PHE A 287 14.00 -58.86 -1.55
N LEU A 288 14.56 -57.80 -2.14
CA LEU A 288 13.87 -56.94 -3.10
C LEU A 288 13.54 -57.64 -4.42
N GLY A 289 14.37 -58.59 -4.86
CA GLY A 289 14.13 -59.39 -6.06
C GLY A 289 13.08 -60.48 -5.85
N SER A 290 12.93 -60.95 -4.61
CA SER A 290 11.98 -62.01 -4.26
C SER A 290 10.54 -61.49 -4.11
N ASP A 291 9.59 -62.42 -4.04
CA ASP A 291 8.18 -62.10 -3.81
C ASP A 291 7.91 -61.71 -2.34
N GLU A 292 8.87 -61.90 -1.43
CA GLU A 292 8.76 -61.46 -0.03
C GLU A 292 8.62 -59.94 0.10
N SER A 293 9.15 -59.21 -0.88
CA SER A 293 9.06 -57.75 -0.94
C SER A 293 7.90 -57.26 -1.82
N ALA A 294 6.95 -58.13 -2.22
CA ALA A 294 5.87 -57.78 -3.17
C ALA A 294 5.02 -56.57 -2.73
N ALA A 295 5.02 -56.25 -1.43
CA ALA A 295 4.32 -55.09 -0.87
C ALA A 295 5.10 -53.76 -0.97
N PHE A 296 6.37 -53.77 -1.39
CA PHE A 296 7.21 -52.57 -1.43
C PHE A 296 7.37 -52.04 -2.85
N SER A 297 6.99 -50.78 -3.07
CA SER A 297 7.34 -49.99 -4.24
C SER A 297 7.49 -48.52 -3.84
N GLY A 298 8.38 -47.80 -4.52
CA GLY A 298 8.75 -46.42 -4.17
C GLY A 298 9.47 -46.30 -2.83
N HIS A 299 10.02 -47.41 -2.31
CA HIS A 299 10.59 -47.49 -0.97
C HIS A 299 12.13 -47.36 -1.01
N ASP A 300 12.67 -46.66 -0.02
CA ASP A 300 14.10 -46.43 0.16
C ASP A 300 14.65 -47.45 1.17
N PHE A 301 15.66 -48.24 0.77
CA PHE A 301 16.34 -49.22 1.63
C PHE A 301 17.75 -48.74 1.97
N GLU A 302 17.95 -48.27 3.20
CA GLU A 302 19.22 -47.67 3.64
C GLU A 302 20.11 -48.67 4.36
N VAL A 303 21.02 -49.31 3.61
CA VAL A 303 22.02 -50.23 4.17
C VAL A 303 23.26 -49.44 4.60
N THR A 304 23.10 -48.71 5.70
CA THR A 304 24.05 -47.66 6.12
C THR A 304 24.53 -47.79 7.57
N HIS A 305 24.12 -48.83 8.30
CA HIS A 305 24.23 -48.88 9.77
C HIS A 305 23.49 -47.73 10.48
N GLY A 306 22.35 -47.30 9.92
CA GLY A 306 21.48 -46.29 10.51
C GLY A 306 22.09 -44.90 10.51
N MET A 307 22.73 -44.51 9.40
CA MET A 307 23.21 -43.14 9.22
C MET A 307 22.06 -42.14 9.35
N GLN A 308 22.21 -41.16 10.24
CA GLN A 308 21.20 -40.14 10.52
C GLN A 308 21.23 -39.06 9.44
N VAL A 309 20.66 -39.38 8.27
CA VAL A 309 20.64 -38.49 7.10
C VAL A 309 19.19 -38.19 6.72
N PRO A 310 18.75 -36.92 6.68
CA PRO A 310 17.39 -36.58 6.27
C PRO A 310 17.14 -37.02 4.82
N ARG A 311 15.90 -37.38 4.51
CA ARG A 311 15.51 -37.77 3.15
C ARG A 311 15.64 -36.62 2.16
N GLU A 312 15.18 -35.45 2.59
CA GLU A 312 15.22 -34.19 1.84
C GLU A 312 15.44 -33.05 2.83
N SER A 313 16.15 -32.02 2.41
CA SER A 313 16.31 -30.77 3.14
C SER A 313 15.32 -29.75 2.62
N PHE A 314 14.18 -29.57 3.31
CA PHE A 314 13.15 -28.62 2.87
C PHE A 314 12.50 -27.83 4.02
N ALA A 315 11.96 -26.68 3.67
CA ALA A 315 11.03 -25.91 4.49
C ALA A 315 10.03 -25.18 3.59
N ALA A 316 8.79 -25.02 4.04
CA ALA A 316 7.80 -24.21 3.35
C ALA A 316 7.87 -22.75 3.83
N TYR A 317 7.67 -21.79 2.93
CA TYR A 317 7.52 -20.40 3.34
C TYR A 317 6.23 -20.17 4.11
N VAL A 318 6.36 -19.61 5.31
CA VAL A 318 5.24 -19.21 6.19
C VAL A 318 5.12 -17.69 6.34
N SER A 319 5.84 -16.92 5.51
CA SER A 319 5.81 -15.46 5.54
C SER A 319 6.01 -14.88 4.14
N ARG A 320 5.33 -13.78 3.83
CA ARG A 320 5.60 -12.99 2.62
C ARG A 320 6.96 -12.29 2.68
N PRO A 321 7.59 -11.99 1.54
CA PRO A 321 8.90 -11.38 1.53
C PRO A 321 8.86 -9.89 1.92
N THR A 322 9.47 -9.52 3.04
CA THR A 322 9.60 -8.11 3.48
C THR A 322 10.99 -7.55 3.13
N MET A 323 11.02 -6.51 2.28
CA MET A 323 12.23 -5.90 1.73
C MET A 323 12.13 -4.36 1.74
N ARG A 324 13.28 -3.67 1.84
CA ARG A 324 13.39 -2.20 1.71
C ARG A 324 13.87 -1.86 0.30
N THR A 325 13.51 -0.68 -0.20
CA THR A 325 13.93 -0.19 -1.54
C THR A 325 15.43 0.05 -1.68
N ILE A 326 16.16 0.09 -0.57
CA ILE A 326 17.62 0.32 -0.53
C ILE A 326 18.43 -0.94 -0.22
N ASP A 327 17.80 -2.08 0.04
CA ASP A 327 18.48 -3.30 0.51
C ASP A 327 19.56 -3.81 -0.47
N GLY A 328 19.39 -3.56 -1.75
CA GLY A 328 20.31 -3.95 -2.82
C GLY A 328 21.32 -2.88 -3.25
N SER A 329 21.37 -1.72 -2.59
CA SER A 329 22.25 -0.63 -3.01
C SER A 329 23.73 -1.06 -2.99
N GLY A 330 24.42 -0.92 -4.13
CA GLY A 330 25.81 -1.32 -4.30
C GLY A 330 26.03 -2.81 -4.58
N LEU A 331 24.96 -3.61 -4.67
CA LEU A 331 25.03 -5.05 -4.96
C LEU A 331 24.74 -5.36 -6.43
N GLY A 332 25.52 -6.26 -7.01
CA GLY A 332 25.27 -6.86 -8.33
C GLY A 332 24.57 -8.22 -8.20
N VAL A 333 23.54 -8.47 -9.02
CA VAL A 333 22.83 -9.75 -9.09
C VAL A 333 22.84 -10.30 -10.51
N LEU A 334 23.32 -11.53 -10.69
CA LEU A 334 23.14 -12.29 -11.93
C LEU A 334 21.76 -12.95 -11.92
N VAL A 335 20.97 -12.79 -12.98
CA VAL A 335 19.82 -13.64 -13.28
C VAL A 335 20.19 -14.47 -14.50
N SER A 336 20.58 -15.73 -14.29
CA SER A 336 20.85 -16.69 -15.36
C SER A 336 19.54 -17.38 -15.75
N ALA A 337 18.96 -16.94 -16.86
CA ALA A 337 17.70 -17.42 -17.41
C ALA A 337 17.91 -18.35 -18.62
N GLY A 338 16.93 -19.22 -18.85
CA GLY A 338 16.84 -20.12 -19.99
C GLY A 338 16.25 -19.44 -21.23
N SER A 339 15.13 -19.96 -21.76
CA SER A 339 14.36 -19.29 -22.82
C SER A 339 13.06 -18.63 -22.32
N GLN A 340 12.82 -18.65 -21.01
CA GLN A 340 11.68 -18.00 -20.35
C GLN A 340 11.94 -16.51 -20.09
N THR A 341 11.78 -15.71 -21.15
CA THR A 341 12.09 -14.28 -21.17
C THR A 341 11.30 -13.48 -20.12
N GLU A 342 9.99 -13.73 -19.98
CA GLU A 342 9.14 -12.99 -19.05
C GLU A 342 9.51 -13.24 -17.59
N ASP A 343 9.74 -14.49 -17.20
CA ASP A 343 10.21 -14.87 -15.86
C ASP A 343 11.54 -14.19 -15.52
N GLY A 344 12.51 -14.26 -16.44
CA GLY A 344 13.83 -13.63 -16.25
C GLY A 344 13.72 -12.12 -16.03
N VAL A 345 12.91 -11.43 -16.83
CA VAL A 345 12.68 -9.98 -16.70
C VAL A 345 11.92 -9.65 -15.39
N ALA A 346 10.93 -10.44 -15.00
CA ALA A 346 10.19 -10.25 -13.75
C ALA A 346 11.11 -10.37 -12.52
N LEU A 347 11.98 -11.39 -12.50
CA LEU A 347 12.98 -11.58 -11.46
C LEU A 347 13.95 -10.40 -11.38
N ALA A 348 14.46 -9.93 -12.53
CA ALA A 348 15.37 -8.79 -12.61
C ALA A 348 14.74 -7.50 -12.06
N ARG A 349 13.50 -7.19 -12.47
CA ARG A 349 12.78 -5.98 -12.02
C ARG A 349 12.57 -5.94 -10.51
N VAL A 350 12.31 -7.07 -9.87
CA VAL A 350 12.19 -7.12 -8.40
C VAL A 350 13.51 -6.77 -7.72
N GLN A 351 14.66 -7.21 -8.25
CA GLN A 351 15.95 -6.88 -7.66
C GLN A 351 16.27 -5.38 -7.82
N VAL A 352 15.99 -4.82 -9.02
CA VAL A 352 16.16 -3.38 -9.29
C VAL A 352 15.24 -2.53 -8.41
N GLY A 353 14.00 -2.97 -8.18
CA GLY A 353 13.06 -2.31 -7.26
C GLY A 353 13.54 -2.25 -5.81
N HIS A 354 14.54 -3.06 -5.45
CA HIS A 354 15.23 -3.04 -4.17
C HIS A 354 16.63 -2.43 -4.22
N GLY A 355 17.01 -1.82 -5.35
CA GLY A 355 18.20 -0.98 -5.46
C GLY A 355 19.45 -1.67 -6.02
N ALA A 356 19.37 -2.95 -6.43
CA ALA A 356 20.49 -3.68 -7.02
C ALA A 356 20.73 -3.34 -8.50
N ASN A 357 21.95 -3.61 -9.00
CA ASN A 357 22.25 -3.71 -10.42
C ASN A 357 22.13 -5.17 -10.87
N VAL A 358 21.58 -5.42 -12.05
CA VAL A 358 21.26 -6.77 -12.52
C VAL A 358 21.95 -7.08 -13.85
N LEU A 359 22.68 -8.19 -13.88
CA LEU A 359 23.08 -8.85 -15.12
C LEU A 359 22.02 -9.89 -15.46
N LEU A 360 21.21 -9.63 -16.47
CA LEU A 360 20.18 -10.56 -16.95
C LEU A 360 20.74 -11.35 -18.14
N GLY A 361 21.25 -12.55 -17.86
CA GLY A 361 21.88 -13.43 -18.83
C GLY A 361 20.95 -14.52 -19.35
N PHE A 362 20.85 -14.71 -20.67
CA PHE A 362 20.02 -15.76 -21.27
C PHE A 362 20.85 -16.83 -21.99
N HIS A 363 20.42 -18.09 -21.90
CA HIS A 363 21.11 -19.21 -22.55
C HIS A 363 21.23 -19.06 -24.08
N SER A 364 20.29 -18.38 -24.75
CA SER A 364 20.34 -18.14 -26.20
C SER A 364 20.27 -16.65 -26.54
N GLU A 365 20.96 -16.25 -27.61
CA GLU A 365 20.93 -14.86 -28.10
C GLU A 365 19.51 -14.41 -28.45
N ALA A 366 18.70 -15.27 -29.06
CA ALA A 366 17.32 -14.95 -29.39
C ALA A 366 16.47 -14.59 -28.15
N ALA A 367 16.68 -15.27 -27.02
CA ALA A 367 16.01 -14.93 -25.76
C ALA A 367 16.57 -13.63 -25.16
N ALA A 368 17.87 -13.37 -25.30
CA ALA A 368 18.49 -12.10 -24.89
C ALA A 368 17.94 -10.92 -25.69
N GLU A 369 17.78 -11.04 -27.01
CA GLU A 369 17.18 -10.01 -27.87
C GLU A 369 15.72 -9.74 -27.47
N ALA A 370 14.92 -10.79 -27.26
CA ALA A 370 13.54 -10.66 -26.79
C ALA A 370 13.46 -9.95 -25.42
N ALA A 371 14.41 -10.23 -24.51
CA ALA A 371 14.46 -9.58 -23.21
C ALA A 371 14.85 -8.10 -23.30
N ARG A 372 15.80 -7.73 -24.17
CA ARG A 372 16.18 -6.33 -24.40
C ARG A 372 14.96 -5.48 -24.77
N ALA A 373 14.08 -6.01 -25.62
CA ALA A 373 12.83 -5.34 -25.99
C ALA A 373 11.85 -5.16 -24.80
N LEU A 374 11.80 -6.10 -23.85
CA LEU A 374 10.93 -6.03 -22.68
C LEU A 374 11.49 -5.16 -21.55
N VAL A 375 12.80 -5.08 -21.41
CA VAL A 375 13.47 -4.29 -20.37
C VAL A 375 13.41 -2.79 -20.69
N GLY A 376 13.64 -2.41 -21.95
CA GLY A 376 13.75 -1.00 -22.34
C GLY A 376 15.05 -0.34 -21.85
N ASP A 377 15.04 0.97 -21.66
CA ASP A 377 16.24 1.77 -21.32
C ASP A 377 16.59 1.80 -19.81
N ASP A 378 16.36 0.69 -19.08
CA ASP A 378 16.70 0.62 -17.65
C ASP A 378 18.22 0.44 -17.45
N ALA A 379 18.90 1.54 -17.09
CA ALA A 379 20.35 1.58 -16.91
C ALA A 379 20.89 0.65 -15.80
N ARG A 380 20.04 0.04 -14.96
CA ARG A 380 20.45 -0.92 -13.93
C ARG A 380 20.38 -2.38 -14.40
N ILE A 381 19.82 -2.65 -15.58
CA ILE A 381 19.69 -4.01 -16.13
C ILE A 381 20.56 -4.14 -17.38
N MET A 382 21.63 -4.92 -17.29
CA MET A 382 22.45 -5.31 -18.45
C MET A 382 21.95 -6.66 -18.96
N VAL A 383 21.42 -6.70 -20.20
CA VAL A 383 20.96 -7.95 -20.83
C VAL A 383 22.04 -8.53 -21.73
N ALA A 384 22.42 -9.78 -21.50
CA ALA A 384 23.52 -10.44 -22.21
C ALA A 384 23.17 -11.88 -22.64
N HIS A 385 23.85 -12.36 -23.68
CA HIS A 385 23.88 -13.78 -23.99
C HIS A 385 24.85 -14.48 -23.06
N PHE A 386 24.32 -15.43 -22.30
CA PHE A 386 24.99 -16.16 -21.23
C PHE A 386 24.84 -17.69 -21.44
N PRO A 387 25.49 -18.25 -22.47
CA PRO A 387 25.37 -19.65 -22.86
C PRO A 387 26.08 -20.58 -21.86
N ARG A 388 25.32 -21.46 -21.20
CA ARG A 388 25.83 -22.35 -20.14
C ARG A 388 26.85 -23.40 -20.60
N HIS A 389 26.89 -23.69 -21.90
CA HIS A 389 27.82 -24.63 -22.53
C HIS A 389 29.15 -23.97 -22.95
N GLU A 390 29.23 -22.64 -22.93
CA GLU A 390 30.40 -21.87 -23.35
C GLU A 390 30.91 -21.00 -22.20
N HIS A 391 31.65 -21.62 -21.29
CA HIS A 391 32.13 -20.96 -20.07
C HIS A 391 33.00 -19.72 -20.32
N VAL A 392 33.78 -19.69 -21.41
CA VAL A 392 34.58 -18.51 -21.80
C VAL A 392 33.68 -17.28 -22.05
N THR A 393 32.53 -17.49 -22.69
CA THR A 393 31.54 -16.44 -22.93
C THR A 393 30.91 -15.98 -21.62
N MET A 394 30.57 -16.91 -20.72
CA MET A 394 30.05 -16.56 -19.38
C MET A 394 31.04 -15.72 -18.58
N ASP A 395 32.33 -16.10 -18.56
CA ASP A 395 33.38 -15.39 -17.83
C ASP A 395 33.59 -13.97 -18.38
N ALA A 396 33.59 -13.81 -19.70
CA ALA A 396 33.71 -12.50 -20.36
C ALA A 396 32.54 -11.55 -20.00
N VAL A 397 31.31 -12.06 -19.98
CA VAL A 397 30.12 -11.28 -19.63
C VAL A 397 30.11 -10.87 -18.15
N LEU A 398 30.55 -11.76 -17.25
CA LEU A 398 30.71 -11.42 -15.83
C LEU A 398 31.76 -10.31 -15.62
N ALA A 399 32.88 -10.39 -16.33
CA ALA A 399 33.93 -9.37 -16.28
C ALA A 399 33.44 -8.03 -16.82
N GLU A 400 32.70 -8.03 -17.94
CA GLU A 400 32.10 -6.83 -18.52
C GLU A 400 31.13 -6.14 -17.55
N PHE A 401 30.20 -6.89 -16.96
CA PHE A 401 29.27 -6.33 -15.97
C PHE A 401 30.00 -5.75 -14.75
N THR A 402 31.02 -6.45 -14.27
CA THR A 402 31.81 -6.02 -13.10
C THR A 402 32.53 -4.70 -13.37
N ALA A 403 33.06 -4.53 -14.58
CA ALA A 403 33.74 -3.31 -14.99
C ALA A 403 32.80 -2.11 -15.12
N ASN A 404 31.57 -2.34 -15.58
CA ASN A 404 30.61 -1.27 -15.87
C ASN A 404 29.67 -0.90 -14.71
N HIS A 405 29.43 -1.84 -13.78
CA HIS A 405 28.47 -1.65 -12.69
C HIS A 405 29.09 -1.93 -11.31
N CYS A 406 29.20 -3.21 -10.94
CA CYS A 406 29.69 -3.67 -9.64
C CYS A 406 29.91 -5.19 -9.69
N ALA A 407 30.67 -5.73 -8.73
CA ALA A 407 30.85 -7.18 -8.62
C ALA A 407 29.52 -7.92 -8.34
N ILE A 408 29.36 -9.09 -8.93
CA ILE A 408 28.21 -9.97 -8.70
C ILE A 408 28.33 -10.56 -7.29
N THR A 409 27.39 -10.21 -6.42
CA THR A 409 27.28 -10.72 -5.04
C THR A 409 26.17 -11.75 -4.89
N GLY A 410 25.19 -11.74 -5.80
CA GLY A 410 24.04 -12.63 -5.80
C GLY A 410 23.82 -13.28 -7.17
N ALA A 411 23.34 -14.51 -7.23
CA ALA A 411 22.95 -15.17 -8.48
C ALA A 411 21.60 -15.89 -8.35
N LEU A 412 20.70 -15.68 -9.30
CA LEU A 412 19.43 -16.38 -9.47
C LEU A 412 19.52 -17.24 -10.73
N VAL A 413 19.31 -18.54 -10.59
CA VAL A 413 19.50 -19.51 -11.68
C VAL A 413 18.18 -20.21 -11.97
N LEU A 414 17.58 -19.91 -13.13
CA LEU A 414 16.39 -20.61 -13.61
C LEU A 414 16.77 -21.84 -14.46
N PRO A 415 15.87 -22.80 -14.69
CA PRO A 415 16.03 -23.84 -15.71
C PRO A 415 16.39 -23.28 -17.08
N THR A 416 17.03 -24.08 -17.92
CA THR A 416 17.36 -23.67 -19.29
C THR A 416 16.12 -23.69 -20.19
N ARG A 417 15.18 -24.59 -19.91
CA ARG A 417 13.93 -24.74 -20.66
C ARG A 417 12.71 -24.27 -19.86
N PRO A 418 11.65 -23.75 -20.51
CA PRO A 418 10.44 -23.30 -19.82
C PRO A 418 9.61 -24.48 -19.31
N ALA A 419 8.61 -24.18 -18.46
CA ALA A 419 7.65 -25.16 -17.99
C ALA A 419 6.99 -25.89 -19.17
N GLY A 420 6.83 -27.21 -19.07
CA GLY A 420 6.21 -28.06 -20.09
C GLY A 420 7.09 -28.44 -21.28
N TYR A 421 8.33 -27.96 -21.39
CA TYR A 421 9.25 -28.44 -22.44
C TYR A 421 9.65 -29.91 -22.23
N PHE A 422 10.11 -30.24 -21.02
CA PHE A 422 10.32 -31.62 -20.60
C PHE A 422 9.02 -32.14 -19.99
N ALA A 423 8.31 -32.98 -20.73
CA ALA A 423 6.98 -33.47 -20.38
C ALA A 423 6.78 -34.93 -20.80
N GLY A 424 5.72 -35.56 -20.29
CA GLY A 424 5.39 -36.97 -20.56
C GLY A 424 6.01 -37.96 -19.57
N ALA A 425 5.67 -39.24 -19.73
CA ALA A 425 6.14 -40.32 -18.86
C ALA A 425 7.65 -40.56 -19.02
N LEU A 426 8.35 -40.75 -17.90
CA LEU A 426 9.78 -41.01 -17.87
C LEU A 426 10.11 -42.37 -18.51
N SER A 427 9.25 -43.38 -18.36
CA SER A 427 9.40 -44.68 -19.02
C SER A 427 9.27 -44.62 -20.55
N GLU A 428 8.71 -43.55 -21.10
CA GLU A 428 8.45 -43.37 -22.54
C GLU A 428 9.24 -42.19 -23.14
N ALA A 429 10.05 -41.51 -22.35
CA ALA A 429 10.87 -40.38 -22.80
C ALA A 429 11.68 -40.75 -24.05
N SER A 430 11.80 -39.84 -25.01
CA SER A 430 12.64 -40.07 -26.20
C SER A 430 14.13 -39.94 -25.86
N ASP A 431 15.01 -40.60 -26.62
CA ASP A 431 16.46 -40.52 -26.43
C ASP A 431 16.94 -39.05 -26.48
N ALA A 432 16.47 -38.29 -27.46
CA ALA A 432 16.79 -36.87 -27.59
C ALA A 432 16.28 -35.99 -26.42
N MET A 433 15.24 -36.43 -25.71
CA MET A 433 14.75 -35.71 -24.52
C MET A 433 15.63 -36.00 -23.30
N VAL A 434 16.06 -37.25 -23.13
CA VAL A 434 16.97 -37.65 -22.05
C VAL A 434 18.32 -36.96 -22.20
N GLU A 435 18.90 -36.97 -23.40
CA GLU A 435 20.17 -36.30 -23.69
C GLU A 435 20.08 -34.79 -23.44
N ARG A 436 19.03 -34.13 -23.96
CA ARG A 436 18.84 -32.69 -23.72
C ARG A 436 18.61 -32.35 -22.26
N PHE A 437 17.95 -33.20 -21.49
CA PHE A 437 17.78 -32.98 -20.05
C PHE A 437 19.13 -33.02 -19.31
N VAL A 438 20.00 -33.96 -19.67
CA VAL A 438 21.35 -34.03 -19.10
C VAL A 438 22.15 -32.78 -19.45
N ASP A 439 22.22 -32.43 -20.73
CA ASP A 439 23.06 -31.33 -21.20
C ASP A 439 22.51 -29.99 -20.65
N ASP A 440 21.24 -29.67 -20.93
CA ASP A 440 20.70 -28.35 -20.64
C ASP A 440 20.45 -28.10 -19.15
N GLU A 441 20.09 -29.12 -18.37
CA GLU A 441 19.66 -28.95 -16.98
C GLU A 441 20.66 -29.51 -15.95
N LEU A 442 21.22 -30.71 -16.13
CA LEU A 442 22.19 -31.23 -15.16
C LEU A 442 23.57 -30.60 -15.35
N GLU A 443 24.13 -30.72 -16.54
CA GLU A 443 25.45 -30.15 -16.86
C GLU A 443 25.39 -28.62 -16.85
N GLY A 444 24.38 -28.01 -17.45
CA GLY A 444 24.20 -26.56 -17.46
C GLY A 444 24.16 -25.92 -16.05
N ASN A 445 23.52 -26.56 -15.06
CA ASN A 445 23.51 -26.05 -13.69
C ASN A 445 24.87 -26.19 -12.99
N ILE A 446 25.58 -27.28 -13.23
CA ILE A 446 26.95 -27.47 -12.74
C ILE A 446 27.90 -26.45 -13.40
N ALA A 447 27.69 -26.13 -14.68
CA ALA A 447 28.47 -25.14 -15.39
C ALA A 447 28.35 -23.74 -14.78
N VAL A 448 27.11 -23.31 -14.48
CA VAL A 448 26.86 -22.04 -13.78
C VAL A 448 27.48 -22.05 -12.39
N ALA A 449 27.37 -23.14 -11.64
CA ALA A 449 27.97 -23.28 -10.31
C ALA A 449 29.51 -23.17 -10.36
N ARG A 450 30.15 -23.89 -11.29
CA ARG A 450 31.60 -23.82 -11.52
C ARG A 450 32.05 -22.40 -11.86
N THR A 451 31.38 -21.75 -12.80
CA THR A 451 31.72 -20.39 -13.25
C THR A 451 31.56 -19.37 -12.13
N LEU A 452 30.45 -19.40 -11.39
CA LEU A 452 30.26 -18.50 -10.23
C LEU A 452 31.29 -18.77 -9.12
N SER A 453 31.59 -20.04 -8.85
CA SER A 453 32.57 -20.39 -7.82
C SER A 453 33.99 -19.93 -8.21
N ARG A 454 34.38 -20.01 -9.49
CA ARG A 454 35.63 -19.41 -9.99
C ARG A 454 35.61 -17.90 -9.88
N TYR A 455 34.56 -17.25 -10.37
CA TYR A 455 34.40 -15.80 -10.33
C TYR A 455 34.53 -15.26 -8.90
N TRP A 456 33.81 -15.83 -7.93
CA TRP A 456 33.86 -15.38 -6.53
C TRP A 456 35.18 -15.67 -5.84
N LYS A 457 35.93 -16.69 -6.27
CA LYS A 457 37.29 -16.95 -5.77
C LYS A 457 38.26 -15.82 -6.14
N GLU A 458 38.03 -15.17 -7.27
CA GLU A 458 38.88 -14.12 -7.82
C GLU A 458 38.50 -12.71 -7.34
N GLN A 459 37.33 -12.51 -6.73
CA GLN A 459 36.89 -11.18 -6.28
C GLN A 459 37.56 -10.76 -4.97
N PRO A 460 38.31 -9.64 -4.93
CA PRO A 460 38.88 -9.12 -3.70
C PRO A 460 37.78 -8.46 -2.84
N ALA A 461 37.37 -9.15 -1.77
CA ALA A 461 36.46 -8.67 -0.73
C ALA A 461 35.12 -8.09 -1.23
N LEU A 462 34.14 -8.97 -1.43
CA LEU A 462 32.77 -8.58 -1.74
C LEU A 462 32.10 -7.90 -0.53
N LEU A 463 31.17 -6.98 -0.80
CA LEU A 463 30.40 -6.29 0.26
C LEU A 463 29.68 -7.27 1.18
N HIS A 464 29.11 -8.33 0.62
CA HIS A 464 28.47 -9.43 1.34
C HIS A 464 29.07 -10.76 0.87
N ASP A 465 28.97 -11.78 1.74
CA ASP A 465 29.23 -13.15 1.32
C ASP A 465 28.40 -13.50 0.06
N PRO A 466 28.98 -14.22 -0.93
CA PRO A 466 28.26 -14.60 -2.13
C PRO A 466 27.01 -15.43 -1.87
N ARG A 467 25.92 -15.14 -2.60
CA ARG A 467 24.65 -15.87 -2.50
C ARG A 467 24.18 -16.40 -3.85
N PHE A 468 23.66 -17.62 -3.89
CA PHE A 468 23.01 -18.17 -5.08
C PHE A 468 21.64 -18.78 -4.77
N VAL A 469 20.72 -18.72 -5.73
CA VAL A 469 19.40 -19.33 -5.62
C VAL A 469 19.06 -20.03 -6.92
N PHE A 470 18.87 -21.35 -6.89
CA PHE A 470 18.21 -22.06 -7.97
C PHE A 470 16.70 -21.87 -7.84
N ILE A 471 16.01 -21.56 -8.92
CA ILE A 471 14.55 -21.30 -8.90
C ILE A 471 13.91 -22.22 -9.92
N SER A 472 13.03 -23.14 -9.52
CA SER A 472 12.37 -24.04 -10.48
C SER A 472 11.45 -23.28 -11.44
N ASN A 473 11.01 -23.94 -12.51
CA ASN A 473 9.83 -23.49 -13.25
C ASN A 473 8.56 -23.57 -12.35
N GLY A 474 7.50 -22.89 -12.78
CA GLY A 474 6.15 -23.11 -12.25
C GLY A 474 5.62 -24.51 -12.57
N ASP A 475 4.44 -24.85 -12.05
CA ASP A 475 3.78 -26.14 -12.28
C ASP A 475 3.58 -26.40 -13.79
N ASP A 476 4.00 -27.59 -14.26
CA ASP A 476 3.84 -28.03 -15.65
C ASP A 476 2.45 -28.61 -15.96
N GLY A 477 1.61 -28.80 -14.93
CA GLY A 477 0.28 -29.39 -15.04
C GLY A 477 0.27 -30.88 -15.39
N GLN A 478 1.44 -31.52 -15.44
CA GLN A 478 1.67 -32.91 -15.84
C GLN A 478 2.41 -33.72 -14.75
N GLY A 479 2.34 -33.24 -13.50
CA GLY A 479 2.89 -33.95 -12.34
C GLY A 479 4.37 -33.67 -12.08
N ASN A 480 4.97 -32.68 -12.75
CA ASN A 480 6.29 -32.11 -12.47
C ASN A 480 7.44 -33.13 -12.42
N HIS A 481 7.35 -34.21 -13.22
CA HIS A 481 8.26 -35.35 -13.14
C HIS A 481 9.73 -34.92 -13.35
N TYR A 482 10.02 -34.23 -14.44
CA TYR A 482 11.38 -33.75 -14.74
C TYR A 482 11.84 -32.65 -13.77
N ALA A 483 10.92 -31.80 -13.32
CA ALA A 483 11.22 -30.77 -12.32
C ALA A 483 11.67 -31.37 -10.99
N ASP A 484 11.14 -32.54 -10.59
CA ASP A 484 11.59 -33.24 -9.39
C ASP A 484 12.97 -33.90 -9.53
N LEU A 485 13.27 -34.44 -10.71
CA LEU A 485 14.62 -34.94 -11.02
C LEU A 485 15.61 -33.79 -10.88
N LEU A 486 15.28 -32.64 -11.47
CA LEU A 486 16.11 -31.45 -11.42
C LEU A 486 16.23 -30.90 -10.00
N ARG A 487 15.14 -30.88 -9.23
CA ARG A 487 15.14 -30.48 -7.81
C ARG A 487 16.06 -31.35 -6.98
N ALA A 488 15.99 -32.67 -7.12
CA ALA A 488 16.87 -33.56 -6.36
C ALA A 488 18.35 -33.39 -6.74
N ALA A 489 18.65 -33.21 -8.03
CA ALA A 489 20.00 -32.88 -8.49
C ALA A 489 20.51 -31.55 -7.92
N GLN A 490 19.70 -30.49 -8.02
CA GLN A 490 20.06 -29.16 -7.53
C GLN A 490 20.21 -29.13 -6.00
N GLU A 491 19.35 -29.83 -5.26
CA GLU A 491 19.50 -29.97 -3.80
C GLU A 491 20.89 -30.51 -3.43
N GLU A 492 21.34 -31.55 -4.13
CA GLU A 492 22.63 -32.17 -3.87
C GLU A 492 23.81 -31.31 -4.37
N LEU A 493 23.66 -30.62 -5.51
CA LEU A 493 24.66 -29.66 -5.99
C LEU A 493 24.86 -28.53 -4.97
N ILE A 494 23.77 -27.98 -4.44
CA ILE A 494 23.81 -26.93 -3.42
C ILE A 494 24.47 -27.45 -2.14
N ARG A 495 24.17 -28.69 -1.72
CA ARG A 495 24.76 -29.31 -0.53
C ARG A 495 26.28 -29.41 -0.65
N VAL A 496 26.77 -30.00 -1.75
CA VAL A 496 28.20 -30.15 -2.00
C VAL A 496 28.88 -28.79 -2.14
N TRP A 497 28.27 -27.85 -2.88
CA TRP A 497 28.84 -26.51 -3.06
C TRP A 497 28.97 -25.73 -1.74
N ARG A 498 27.97 -25.82 -0.85
CA ARG A 498 28.03 -25.24 0.51
C ARG A 498 29.14 -25.87 1.34
N ASP A 499 29.27 -27.21 1.35
CA ASP A 499 30.33 -27.89 2.10
C ASP A 499 31.72 -27.53 1.58
N GLU A 500 31.92 -27.59 0.26
CA GLU A 500 33.20 -27.25 -0.37
C GLU A 500 33.63 -25.83 -0.04
N SER A 501 32.74 -24.85 -0.21
CA SER A 501 33.06 -23.46 0.11
C SER A 501 33.34 -23.25 1.59
N LYS A 502 32.58 -23.91 2.48
CA LYS A 502 32.83 -23.86 3.94
C LYS A 502 34.20 -24.42 4.31
N VAL A 503 34.57 -25.55 3.72
CA VAL A 503 35.86 -26.21 3.96
C VAL A 503 37.01 -25.37 3.41
N ASP A 504 36.84 -24.78 2.23
CA ASP A 504 37.83 -23.88 1.61
C ASP A 504 38.08 -22.63 2.45
N VAL A 505 37.03 -22.00 2.97
CA VAL A 505 37.15 -20.84 3.87
C VAL A 505 37.84 -21.24 5.18
N ALA A 506 37.48 -22.38 5.76
CA ALA A 506 38.10 -22.87 7.00
C ALA A 506 39.62 -23.11 6.85
N HIS A 507 40.06 -23.46 5.64
CA HIS A 507 41.47 -23.69 5.30
C HIS A 507 42.15 -22.47 4.63
N GLY A 508 41.48 -21.32 4.57
CA GLY A 508 42.05 -20.09 4.00
C GLY A 508 42.23 -20.11 2.47
N ARG A 509 41.63 -21.05 1.75
CA ARG A 509 41.64 -21.12 0.28
C ARG A 509 40.67 -20.13 -0.37
N ARG A 510 39.68 -19.65 0.39
CA ARG A 510 38.69 -18.64 0.01
C ARG A 510 38.51 -17.62 1.13
N ALA A 511 38.19 -16.37 0.76
CA ALA A 511 37.99 -15.29 1.73
C ALA A 511 36.59 -15.29 2.35
N GLN A 512 35.55 -15.58 1.54
CA GLN A 512 34.15 -15.52 1.95
C GLN A 512 33.43 -16.82 1.57
N PRO A 513 32.50 -17.31 2.40
CA PRO A 513 31.76 -18.54 2.12
C PRO A 513 30.60 -18.28 1.17
N GLU A 514 30.49 -19.14 0.15
CA GLU A 514 29.36 -19.19 -0.76
C GLU A 514 28.21 -19.95 -0.09
N TRP A 515 27.01 -19.39 -0.19
CA TRP A 515 25.82 -20.01 0.38
C TRP A 515 24.64 -19.83 -0.55
N GLY A 516 23.85 -20.87 -0.75
CA GLY A 516 22.70 -20.74 -1.64
C GLY A 516 21.59 -21.73 -1.37
N ASN A 517 20.42 -21.48 -1.94
CA ASN A 517 19.19 -22.22 -1.69
C ASN A 517 18.52 -22.61 -3.00
N GLN A 518 17.46 -23.40 -2.93
CA GLN A 518 16.56 -23.67 -4.03
C GLN A 518 15.16 -23.18 -3.68
N ILE A 519 14.50 -22.42 -4.56
CA ILE A 519 13.08 -22.07 -4.45
C ILE A 519 12.29 -22.98 -5.39
N VAL A 520 11.34 -23.72 -4.82
CA VAL A 520 10.53 -24.71 -5.55
C VAL A 520 9.13 -24.14 -5.80
N ARG A 521 8.91 -23.65 -7.04
CA ARG A 521 7.67 -23.03 -7.51
C ARG A 521 6.59 -24.04 -7.89
N THR A 522 6.96 -25.27 -8.28
CA THR A 522 6.02 -26.35 -8.69
C THR A 522 5.01 -26.78 -7.61
N THR A 523 5.15 -26.28 -6.38
CA THR A 523 4.27 -26.58 -5.25
C THR A 523 3.11 -25.58 -5.10
N ASN A 524 3.07 -24.52 -5.91
CA ASN A 524 2.03 -23.49 -5.90
C ASN A 524 1.59 -23.16 -7.34
N ALA A 525 0.28 -23.02 -7.54
CA ALA A 525 -0.33 -22.70 -8.83
C ALA A 525 -1.11 -21.37 -8.81
N GLU A 526 -0.92 -20.55 -7.77
CA GLU A 526 -1.55 -19.23 -7.66
C GLU A 526 -0.88 -18.23 -8.61
N ALA A 527 -1.65 -17.28 -9.16
CA ALA A 527 -1.14 -16.30 -10.11
C ALA A 527 -0.02 -15.38 -9.55
N GLU A 528 0.10 -15.28 -8.22
CA GLU A 528 1.13 -14.46 -7.56
C GLU A 528 2.45 -15.22 -7.27
N GLU A 529 2.56 -16.48 -7.67
CA GLU A 529 3.68 -17.36 -7.30
C GLU A 529 5.05 -16.82 -7.75
N LEU A 530 5.16 -16.34 -9.00
CA LEU A 530 6.41 -15.83 -9.56
C LEU A 530 6.87 -14.57 -8.82
N ALA A 531 5.95 -13.66 -8.53
CA ALA A 531 6.23 -12.44 -7.77
C ALA A 531 6.67 -12.77 -6.34
N PHE A 532 6.00 -13.73 -5.69
CA PHE A 532 6.38 -14.22 -4.37
C PHE A 532 7.78 -14.85 -4.38
N ALA A 533 8.06 -15.74 -5.33
CA ALA A 533 9.36 -16.38 -5.51
C ALA A 533 10.47 -15.34 -5.75
N ALA A 534 10.24 -14.35 -6.60
CA ALA A 534 11.18 -13.27 -6.88
C ALA A 534 11.48 -12.41 -5.64
N GLY A 535 10.47 -12.11 -4.82
CA GLY A 535 10.67 -11.39 -3.56
C GLY A 535 11.43 -12.20 -2.49
N GLN A 536 11.17 -13.51 -2.40
CA GLN A 536 11.95 -14.39 -1.51
C GLN A 536 13.38 -14.56 -2.00
N ALA A 537 13.59 -14.67 -3.32
CA ALA A 537 14.90 -14.66 -3.93
C ALA A 537 15.67 -13.38 -3.57
N ALA A 538 15.03 -12.21 -3.67
CA ALA A 538 15.61 -10.92 -3.26
C ALA A 538 16.04 -10.93 -1.77
N ARG A 539 15.22 -11.52 -0.88
CA ARG A 539 15.60 -11.67 0.54
C ARG A 539 16.84 -12.50 0.75
N ILE A 540 17.07 -13.52 -0.08
CA ILE A 540 18.24 -14.40 0.05
C ILE A 540 19.48 -13.73 -0.52
N VAL A 541 19.39 -13.09 -1.70
CA VAL A 541 20.58 -12.55 -2.37
C VAL A 541 20.97 -11.15 -1.92
N LEU A 542 20.03 -10.33 -1.43
CA LEU A 542 20.32 -8.95 -1.02
C LEU A 542 20.56 -8.81 0.50
N LYS A 543 20.10 -9.77 1.32
CA LYS A 543 20.32 -9.75 2.78
C LYS A 543 21.33 -10.81 3.20
N GLN A 544 22.07 -10.55 4.29
CA GLN A 544 23.06 -11.47 4.86
C GLN A 544 22.46 -12.66 5.63
N ARG A 545 21.32 -13.21 5.20
CA ARG A 545 20.69 -14.36 5.87
C ARG A 545 21.21 -15.67 5.30
N ARG A 546 21.57 -16.62 6.16
CA ARG A 546 21.85 -18.01 5.76
C ARG A 546 20.69 -18.88 6.19
N ILE A 547 19.99 -19.46 5.21
CA ILE A 547 18.86 -20.37 5.44
C ILE A 547 19.39 -21.80 5.30
N GLU A 548 19.25 -22.59 6.38
CA GLU A 548 19.77 -23.96 6.45
C GLU A 548 19.04 -24.93 5.50
N PRO A 549 17.69 -25.03 5.50
CA PRO A 549 16.99 -25.85 4.51
C PRO A 549 17.38 -25.47 3.08
N ILE A 550 17.65 -26.48 2.25
CA ILE A 550 18.08 -26.26 0.86
C ILE A 550 16.87 -25.91 0.01
N ASN A 551 15.86 -26.78 -0.02
CA ASN A 551 14.62 -26.54 -0.76
C ASN A 551 13.66 -25.66 0.04
N LEU A 552 13.24 -24.56 -0.55
CA LEU A 552 12.30 -23.61 0.02
C LEU A 552 11.03 -23.67 -0.82
N LEU A 553 10.04 -24.40 -0.30
CA LEU A 553 8.80 -24.68 -0.99
C LEU A 553 7.89 -23.45 -0.91
N LEU A 554 7.28 -23.08 -2.03
CA LEU A 554 6.12 -22.21 -1.99
C LEU A 554 4.97 -22.97 -1.30
N PRO A 555 4.23 -22.34 -0.38
CA PRO A 555 3.07 -22.99 0.23
C PRO A 555 1.98 -23.21 -0.83
N ALA A 556 1.16 -24.25 -0.69
CA ALA A 556 0.09 -24.55 -1.65
C ALA A 556 -0.89 -23.37 -1.82
N SER A 557 -1.15 -22.64 -0.72
CA SER A 557 -1.72 -21.30 -0.76
C SER A 557 -0.83 -20.31 0.00
N ILE A 558 -0.38 -19.27 -0.69
CA ILE A 558 0.40 -18.17 -0.11
C ILE A 558 -0.47 -17.42 0.89
N ALA A 559 -1.74 -17.20 0.59
CA ALA A 559 -2.65 -16.50 1.49
C ALA A 559 -2.85 -17.25 2.81
N GLU A 560 -3.12 -18.56 2.77
CA GLU A 560 -3.34 -19.36 3.99
C GLU A 560 -2.07 -19.52 4.82
N ALA A 561 -0.93 -19.81 4.19
CA ALA A 561 0.31 -20.07 4.90
C ALA A 561 0.97 -18.81 5.48
N THR A 562 0.66 -17.63 4.92
CA THR A 562 1.24 -16.35 5.37
C THR A 562 0.26 -15.48 6.14
N GLY A 563 -1.03 -15.82 6.15
CA GLY A 563 -2.10 -15.05 6.79
C GLY A 563 -2.58 -13.83 5.98
N ALA A 564 -1.89 -13.44 4.89
CA ALA A 564 -2.16 -12.21 4.14
C ALA A 564 -2.78 -12.49 2.74
N ARG A 565 -3.95 -11.91 2.47
CA ARG A 565 -4.76 -12.17 1.25
C ARG A 565 -4.32 -11.45 -0.04
N LYS A 566 -3.23 -10.66 -0.03
CA LYS A 566 -2.74 -9.94 -1.21
C LYS A 566 -1.20 -9.93 -1.29
N ALA A 567 -0.68 -9.91 -2.52
CA ALA A 567 0.71 -9.61 -2.87
C ALA A 567 1.21 -8.36 -2.13
N MET A 568 2.05 -8.56 -1.11
CA MET A 568 2.58 -7.47 -0.27
C MET A 568 3.80 -6.84 -0.92
N GLY A 569 3.59 -5.65 -1.49
CA GLY A 569 4.61 -4.70 -1.88
C GLY A 569 4.05 -3.28 -1.77
N GLY A 570 4.36 -2.57 -0.69
CA GLY A 570 3.94 -1.17 -0.50
C GLY A 570 4.54 -0.51 0.75
N GLU A 571 4.69 0.83 0.72
CA GLU A 571 5.31 1.68 1.75
C GLU A 571 4.69 1.57 3.17
N ALA A 572 3.45 1.11 3.29
CA ALA A 572 2.65 1.20 4.52
C ALA A 572 3.16 0.35 5.70
N GLU A 573 4.00 -0.67 5.47
CA GLU A 573 4.39 -1.63 6.51
C GLU A 573 5.71 -1.30 7.24
N ASN A 574 6.46 -0.27 6.80
CA ASN A 574 7.78 0.08 7.37
C ASN A 574 7.79 1.34 8.26
N ILE A 575 6.63 1.85 8.70
CA ILE A 575 6.54 3.08 9.51
C ILE A 575 6.30 2.84 11.02
N THR A 576 6.36 1.59 11.50
CA THR A 576 6.04 1.21 12.90
C THR A 576 6.86 1.95 13.97
N GLY A 577 8.04 2.47 13.62
CA GLY A 577 8.89 3.27 14.50
C GLY A 577 8.50 4.75 14.59
N LEU A 578 7.69 5.26 13.67
CA LEU A 578 7.48 6.71 13.50
C LEU A 578 6.68 7.35 14.65
N HIS A 579 5.67 6.65 15.16
CA HIS A 579 4.80 7.13 16.24
C HIS A 579 4.70 6.17 17.42
N ARG A 580 5.73 5.34 17.61
CA ARG A 580 5.74 4.33 18.68
C ARG A 580 5.48 4.97 20.04
N GLY A 581 4.42 4.49 20.70
CA GLY A 581 4.08 4.89 22.07
C GLY A 581 3.26 6.19 22.18
N LYS A 582 2.97 6.86 21.06
CA LYS A 582 2.12 8.07 21.04
C LYS A 582 0.64 7.70 21.15
N VAL A 583 -0.15 8.56 21.78
CA VAL A 583 -1.61 8.42 21.91
C VAL A 583 -2.33 9.53 21.16
N ALA A 584 -3.21 9.17 20.21
CA ALA A 584 -3.98 10.12 19.43
C ALA A 584 -5.48 10.06 19.74
N LEU A 585 -6.11 11.20 20.00
CA LEU A 585 -7.56 11.38 19.97
C LEU A 585 -7.97 11.96 18.62
N ILE A 586 -8.84 11.27 17.89
CA ILE A 586 -9.20 11.60 16.50
C ILE A 586 -10.72 11.75 16.39
N THR A 587 -11.18 12.98 16.16
CA THR A 587 -12.61 13.25 15.94
C THR A 587 -13.03 12.92 14.51
N GLY A 588 -14.22 12.35 14.33
CA GLY A 588 -14.67 11.88 13.02
C GLY A 588 -13.82 10.73 12.49
N GLY A 589 -13.35 9.86 13.37
CA GLY A 589 -12.39 8.79 13.06
C GLY A 589 -12.99 7.57 12.33
N SER A 590 -14.29 7.54 12.02
CA SER A 590 -14.94 6.35 11.43
C SER A 590 -14.79 6.23 9.92
N ALA A 591 -14.46 7.31 9.21
CA ALA A 591 -14.43 7.35 7.75
C ALA A 591 -13.55 8.51 7.24
N GLY A 592 -13.33 8.56 5.92
CA GLY A 592 -12.61 9.64 5.29
C GLY A 592 -11.15 9.74 5.71
N ILE A 593 -10.62 10.97 5.65
CA ILE A 593 -9.28 11.32 6.14
C ILE A 593 -9.10 10.90 7.61
N GLY A 594 -10.09 11.12 8.48
CA GLY A 594 -10.01 10.74 9.90
C GLY A 594 -9.80 9.24 10.11
N GLY A 595 -10.54 8.40 9.38
CA GLY A 595 -10.36 6.95 9.41
C GLY A 595 -8.98 6.50 8.88
N GLN A 596 -8.51 7.11 7.79
CA GLN A 596 -7.18 6.81 7.24
C GLN A 596 -6.04 7.28 8.15
N VAL A 597 -6.18 8.44 8.80
CA VAL A 597 -5.20 8.93 9.80
C VAL A 597 -5.17 7.99 11.01
N ALA A 598 -6.32 7.54 11.49
CA ALA A 598 -6.39 6.56 12.58
C ALA A 598 -5.70 5.24 12.21
N ARG A 599 -5.98 4.72 11.01
CA ARG A 599 -5.34 3.53 10.44
C ARG A 599 -3.83 3.68 10.36
N LEU A 600 -3.33 4.72 9.69
CA LEU A 600 -1.90 4.92 9.46
C LEU A 600 -1.14 5.24 10.75
N LEU A 601 -1.72 5.98 11.71
CA LEU A 601 -1.10 6.19 13.02
C LEU A 601 -0.99 4.88 13.81
N ALA A 602 -2.01 4.04 13.76
CA ALA A 602 -1.97 2.74 14.42
C ALA A 602 -0.89 1.84 13.80
N LEU A 603 -0.84 1.75 12.47
CA LEU A 603 0.21 1.05 11.73
C LEU A 603 1.60 1.61 12.04
N ALA A 604 1.71 2.93 12.25
CA ALA A 604 2.95 3.60 12.65
C ALA A 604 3.32 3.45 14.15
N GLY A 605 2.60 2.62 14.91
CA GLY A 605 2.91 2.30 16.30
C GLY A 605 2.30 3.22 17.35
N ALA A 606 1.36 4.10 16.98
CA ALA A 606 0.56 4.87 17.93
C ALA A 606 -0.56 4.02 18.56
N LYS A 607 -1.16 4.52 19.63
CA LYS A 607 -2.47 4.11 20.13
C LYS A 607 -3.49 5.17 19.71
N VAL A 608 -4.69 4.76 19.31
CA VAL A 608 -5.69 5.68 18.76
C VAL A 608 -7.02 5.53 19.50
N MET A 609 -7.61 6.66 19.90
CA MET A 609 -9.02 6.79 20.26
C MET A 609 -9.75 7.40 19.06
N MET A 610 -10.58 6.60 18.40
CA MET A 610 -11.43 7.03 17.30
C MET A 610 -12.81 7.39 17.82
N VAL A 611 -13.24 8.64 17.64
CA VAL A 611 -14.57 9.07 18.08
C VAL A 611 -15.42 9.57 16.92
N ALA A 612 -16.70 9.21 16.93
CA ALA A 612 -17.67 9.61 15.92
C ALA A 612 -19.10 9.39 16.42
N ARG A 613 -20.10 9.80 15.64
CA ARG A 613 -21.52 9.65 15.97
C ARG A 613 -22.05 8.23 15.77
N ARG A 614 -21.58 7.51 14.75
CA ARG A 614 -22.17 6.23 14.32
C ARG A 614 -21.32 5.07 14.82
N ALA A 615 -21.86 4.27 15.73
CA ALA A 615 -21.20 3.09 16.28
C ALA A 615 -20.81 2.08 15.18
N SER A 616 -21.74 1.73 14.29
CA SER A 616 -21.52 0.71 13.25
C SER A 616 -20.33 1.01 12.32
N GLU A 617 -20.14 2.27 11.94
CA GLU A 617 -18.99 2.65 11.10
C GLU A 617 -17.68 2.73 11.89
N LEU A 618 -17.74 3.12 13.17
CA LEU A 618 -16.57 3.11 14.04
C LEU A 618 -16.07 1.68 14.25
N ASP A 619 -16.98 0.75 14.53
CA ASP A 619 -16.64 -0.65 14.76
C ASP A 619 -16.07 -1.27 13.47
N ALA A 620 -16.71 -1.05 12.33
CA ALA A 620 -16.17 -1.52 11.04
C ALA A 620 -14.82 -0.89 10.66
N ALA A 621 -14.56 0.37 11.02
CA ALA A 621 -13.25 1.00 10.81
C ALA A 621 -12.21 0.43 11.79
N ARG A 622 -12.58 0.25 13.06
CA ARG A 622 -11.72 -0.33 14.09
C ARG A 622 -11.31 -1.75 13.72
N ASP A 623 -12.26 -2.60 13.37
CA ASP A 623 -12.02 -4.02 13.10
C ASP A 623 -11.09 -4.19 11.89
N ARG A 624 -11.22 -3.32 10.87
CA ARG A 624 -10.27 -3.27 9.75
C ARG A 624 -8.86 -2.90 10.23
N ILE A 625 -8.72 -1.85 11.03
CA ILE A 625 -7.41 -1.43 11.55
C ILE A 625 -6.81 -2.51 12.45
N VAL A 626 -7.60 -3.12 13.32
CA VAL A 626 -7.16 -4.21 14.22
C VAL A 626 -6.68 -5.40 13.38
N GLY A 627 -7.44 -5.83 12.38
CA GLY A 627 -7.03 -6.90 11.47
C GLY A 627 -5.71 -6.58 10.77
N GLU A 628 -5.55 -5.36 10.25
CA GLU A 628 -4.28 -4.95 9.63
C GLU A 628 -3.10 -4.92 10.61
N LEU A 629 -3.33 -4.54 11.88
CA LEU A 629 -2.31 -4.60 12.92
C LEU A 629 -1.90 -6.03 13.27
N GLU A 630 -2.85 -6.97 13.24
CA GLU A 630 -2.59 -8.40 13.39
C GLU A 630 -1.74 -8.91 12.23
N ASP A 631 -2.12 -8.53 11.00
CA ASP A 631 -1.41 -8.91 9.76
C ASP A 631 0.07 -8.48 9.77
N ILE A 632 0.38 -7.30 10.33
CA ILE A 632 1.77 -6.80 10.44
C ILE A 632 2.49 -7.22 11.75
N GLY A 633 1.87 -8.05 12.58
CA GLY A 633 2.49 -8.67 13.75
C GLY A 633 2.59 -7.80 15.01
N PHE A 634 1.74 -6.78 15.18
CA PHE A 634 1.64 -6.07 16.47
C PHE A 634 1.02 -6.98 17.54
N SER A 635 1.56 -6.94 18.76
CA SER A 635 0.96 -7.65 19.90
C SER A 635 -0.03 -6.77 20.67
N GLY A 636 -1.09 -7.40 21.18
CA GLY A 636 -2.12 -6.72 22.00
C GLY A 636 -2.92 -5.67 21.24
N VAL A 637 -3.13 -5.85 19.93
CA VAL A 637 -3.80 -4.93 18.99
C VAL A 637 -5.11 -4.32 19.51
N GLU A 638 -5.95 -5.11 20.19
CA GLU A 638 -7.23 -4.70 20.76
C GLU A 638 -7.10 -3.53 21.73
N ARG A 639 -5.98 -3.46 22.47
CA ARG A 639 -5.72 -2.40 23.44
C ARG A 639 -5.14 -1.14 22.78
N ARG A 640 -4.82 -1.18 21.49
CA ARG A 640 -4.17 -0.08 20.77
C ARG A 640 -5.17 0.81 20.03
N VAL A 641 -6.28 0.22 19.59
CA VAL A 641 -7.34 0.91 18.84
C VAL A 641 -8.63 0.84 19.67
N ARG A 642 -9.06 1.99 20.20
CA ARG A 642 -10.29 2.14 20.98
C ARG A 642 -11.24 3.09 20.26
N THR A 643 -12.54 2.89 20.49
CA THR A 643 -13.60 3.68 19.89
C THR A 643 -14.52 4.27 20.95
N LEU A 644 -15.11 5.43 20.67
CA LEU A 644 -16.24 5.99 21.42
C LEU A 644 -17.29 6.54 20.44
N ALA A 645 -18.47 5.90 20.44
CA ALA A 645 -19.62 6.33 19.66
C ALA A 645 -20.38 7.48 20.35
N ASP A 646 -21.44 7.99 19.69
CA ASP A 646 -22.30 9.06 20.20
C ASP A 646 -21.53 10.33 20.63
N VAL A 647 -20.45 10.63 19.92
CA VAL A 647 -19.69 11.88 20.06
C VAL A 647 -20.10 12.82 18.93
N ASP A 648 -20.92 13.83 19.26
CA ASP A 648 -21.27 14.93 18.37
C ASP A 648 -20.41 16.15 18.70
N VAL A 649 -19.60 16.59 17.74
CA VAL A 649 -18.67 17.71 17.94
C VAL A 649 -19.36 19.03 18.26
N ALA A 650 -20.66 19.18 18.03
CA ALA A 650 -21.38 20.37 18.47
C ALA A 650 -22.08 20.23 19.83
N ASP A 651 -21.80 19.14 20.56
CA ASP A 651 -22.12 19.00 21.99
C ASP A 651 -20.81 18.97 22.80
N LEU A 652 -20.56 20.04 23.56
CA LEU A 652 -19.36 20.22 24.37
C LEU A 652 -19.22 19.14 25.45
N ALA A 653 -20.33 18.62 26.00
CA ALA A 653 -20.28 17.55 27.00
C ALA A 653 -19.80 16.24 26.39
N SER A 654 -20.20 15.93 25.15
CA SER A 654 -19.72 14.75 24.42
C SER A 654 -18.22 14.84 24.10
N LEU A 655 -17.70 16.04 23.80
CA LEU A 655 -16.28 16.28 23.56
C LEU A 655 -15.44 16.06 24.83
N LYS A 656 -15.92 16.58 25.97
CA LYS A 656 -15.26 16.34 27.26
C LYS A 656 -15.23 14.84 27.58
N ARG A 657 -16.35 14.13 27.39
CA ARG A 657 -16.41 12.66 27.54
C ARG A 657 -15.39 11.94 26.66
N ALA A 658 -15.25 12.34 25.40
CA ALA A 658 -14.25 11.77 24.49
C ALA A 658 -12.82 11.95 24.99
N PHE A 659 -12.51 13.13 25.52
CA PHE A 659 -11.21 13.40 26.13
C PHE A 659 -10.99 12.54 27.39
N ASP A 660 -11.95 12.54 28.32
CA ASP A 660 -11.87 11.79 29.58
C ASP A 660 -11.69 10.27 29.33
N GLU A 661 -12.46 9.69 28.40
CA GLU A 661 -12.33 8.26 28.05
C GLU A 661 -11.00 7.95 27.35
N THR A 662 -10.42 8.90 26.62
CA THR A 662 -9.07 8.72 26.05
C THR A 662 -8.02 8.64 27.15
N VAL A 663 -8.06 9.57 28.12
CA VAL A 663 -7.15 9.57 29.27
C VAL A 663 -7.34 8.33 30.11
N LYS A 664 -8.58 7.88 30.34
CA LYS A 664 -8.88 6.64 31.05
C LYS A 664 -8.35 5.40 30.32
N ALA A 665 -8.47 5.34 28.99
CA ALA A 665 -8.03 4.19 28.21
C ALA A 665 -6.50 4.09 28.08
N PHE A 666 -5.80 5.22 27.99
CA PHE A 666 -4.40 5.26 27.59
C PHE A 666 -3.45 5.99 28.54
N GLY A 667 -3.98 6.70 29.54
CA GLY A 667 -3.24 7.44 30.57
C GLY A 667 -2.70 8.80 30.14
N ARG A 668 -2.78 9.15 28.85
CA ARG A 668 -2.23 10.39 28.26
C ARG A 668 -2.89 10.71 26.92
N VAL A 669 -2.66 11.92 26.41
CA VAL A 669 -2.95 12.31 25.02
C VAL A 669 -1.73 13.02 24.46
N ASP A 670 -1.11 12.46 23.43
CA ASP A 670 0.03 13.08 22.74
C ASP A 670 -0.44 13.91 21.54
N TYR A 671 -1.42 13.39 20.79
CA TYR A 671 -1.96 14.03 19.58
C TYR A 671 -3.45 14.29 19.71
N LEU A 672 -3.87 15.53 19.50
CA LEU A 672 -5.28 15.91 19.32
C LEU A 672 -5.52 16.23 17.84
N ILE A 673 -6.29 15.39 17.16
CA ILE A 673 -6.57 15.54 15.73
C ILE A 673 -8.02 15.99 15.55
N ASN A 674 -8.20 17.29 15.36
CA ASN A 674 -9.48 17.92 15.14
C ASN A 674 -9.90 17.77 13.67
N ASN A 675 -10.37 16.57 13.32
CA ASN A 675 -10.72 16.19 11.95
C ASN A 675 -12.22 16.35 11.63
N ALA A 676 -13.11 16.10 12.58
CA ALA A 676 -14.54 16.16 12.35
C ALA A 676 -14.99 17.54 11.83
N GLY A 677 -15.97 17.53 10.92
CA GLY A 677 -16.65 18.75 10.48
C GLY A 677 -17.86 18.45 9.60
N ILE A 678 -18.76 19.43 9.50
CA ILE A 678 -19.95 19.39 8.65
C ILE A 678 -19.78 20.28 7.43
N SER A 679 -20.56 20.02 6.37
CA SER A 679 -20.60 20.87 5.17
C SER A 679 -21.15 22.27 5.45
N GLY A 680 -21.96 22.41 6.49
CA GLY A 680 -22.71 23.62 6.77
C GLY A 680 -23.99 23.72 5.93
N ALA A 681 -24.56 24.92 5.87
CA ALA A 681 -25.87 25.20 5.30
C ALA A 681 -25.93 25.04 3.78
N GLU A 682 -24.82 25.32 3.08
CA GLU A 682 -24.76 25.34 1.62
C GLU A 682 -25.71 26.36 0.98
N GLU A 683 -25.75 27.57 1.52
CA GLU A 683 -26.61 28.66 1.09
C GLU A 683 -25.80 29.97 0.96
N MET A 684 -26.29 30.91 0.13
CA MET A 684 -25.76 32.28 0.17
C MET A 684 -26.04 32.89 1.54
N ALA A 685 -25.22 33.84 1.99
CA ALA A 685 -25.35 34.45 3.31
C ALA A 685 -26.74 35.07 3.56
N VAL A 686 -27.37 35.61 2.51
CA VAL A 686 -28.73 36.19 2.58
C VAL A 686 -29.84 35.16 2.79
N ASP A 687 -29.62 33.91 2.37
CA ASP A 687 -30.60 32.82 2.50
C ASP A 687 -30.37 31.98 3.76
N MET A 688 -29.13 31.95 4.25
CA MET A 688 -28.69 31.14 5.38
C MET A 688 -29.33 31.56 6.70
N SER A 689 -29.83 30.61 7.49
CA SER A 689 -30.32 30.90 8.84
C SER A 689 -29.19 31.12 9.85
N VAL A 690 -29.45 31.92 10.89
CA VAL A 690 -28.51 32.14 12.00
C VAL A 690 -28.21 30.83 12.72
N GLU A 691 -29.21 29.98 12.92
CA GLU A 691 -29.04 28.69 13.57
C GLU A 691 -28.13 27.75 12.76
N ALA A 692 -28.27 27.72 11.43
CA ALA A 692 -27.39 26.93 10.58
C ALA A 692 -25.94 27.45 10.62
N PHE A 693 -25.75 28.78 10.56
CA PHE A 693 -24.43 29.38 10.71
C PHE A 693 -23.79 29.02 12.07
N ARG A 694 -24.53 29.20 13.18
CA ARG A 694 -24.07 28.85 14.53
C ARG A 694 -23.75 27.38 14.66
N ARG A 695 -24.58 26.49 14.12
CA ARG A 695 -24.35 25.05 14.14
C ARG A 695 -23.05 24.68 13.42
N THR A 696 -22.75 25.31 12.29
CA THR A 696 -21.47 25.14 11.59
C THR A 696 -20.30 25.63 12.40
N GLN A 697 -20.37 26.83 12.99
CA GLN A 697 -19.29 27.34 13.84
C GLN A 697 -19.08 26.47 15.09
N MET A 698 -20.17 26.04 15.73
CA MET A 698 -20.10 25.16 16.89
C MET A 698 -19.42 23.83 16.55
N ALA A 699 -19.85 23.18 15.48
CA ALA A 699 -19.35 21.87 15.07
C ALA A 699 -17.91 21.89 14.55
N ASN A 700 -17.53 22.92 13.79
CA ASN A 700 -16.25 22.95 13.08
C ASN A 700 -15.17 23.80 13.79
N LEU A 701 -15.54 24.78 14.62
CA LEU A 701 -14.60 25.77 15.13
C LEU A 701 -14.56 25.80 16.67
N VAL A 702 -15.71 25.99 17.33
CA VAL A 702 -15.78 26.04 18.79
C VAL A 702 -15.42 24.68 19.40
N SER A 703 -15.85 23.59 18.78
CA SER A 703 -15.50 22.22 19.15
C SER A 703 -13.99 21.97 19.28
N ASN A 704 -13.21 22.48 18.31
CA ASN A 704 -11.76 22.36 18.31
C ASN A 704 -11.15 23.06 19.52
N TYR A 705 -11.59 24.30 19.80
CA TYR A 705 -11.10 25.04 20.97
C TYR A 705 -11.51 24.38 22.28
N ALA A 706 -12.74 23.85 22.37
CA ALA A 706 -13.21 23.13 23.55
C ALA A 706 -12.37 21.88 23.85
N LEU A 707 -11.95 21.13 22.83
CA LEU A 707 -11.00 20.03 23.02
C LEU A 707 -9.60 20.52 23.41
N MET A 708 -9.14 21.64 22.84
CA MET A 708 -7.86 22.28 23.21
C MET A 708 -7.86 22.70 24.68
N GLN A 709 -8.96 23.25 25.20
CA GLN A 709 -9.11 23.63 26.61
C GLN A 709 -8.78 22.47 27.56
N HIS A 710 -9.15 21.24 27.19
CA HIS A 710 -8.86 20.05 28.00
C HIS A 710 -7.48 19.45 27.72
N ALA A 711 -7.05 19.42 26.45
CA ALA A 711 -5.79 18.81 26.05
C ALA A 711 -4.55 19.62 26.43
N VAL A 712 -4.60 20.95 26.29
CA VAL A 712 -3.43 21.82 26.48
C VAL A 712 -2.84 21.71 27.89
N PRO A 713 -3.62 21.77 29.00
CA PRO A 713 -3.07 21.61 30.35
C PRO A 713 -2.37 20.26 30.55
N LEU A 714 -2.95 19.17 30.03
CA LEU A 714 -2.36 17.83 30.13
C LEU A 714 -1.06 17.72 29.31
N MET A 715 -1.07 18.23 28.09
CA MET A 715 0.10 18.21 27.20
C MET A 715 1.26 19.06 27.75
N LYS A 716 0.96 20.23 28.34
CA LYS A 716 1.95 21.06 29.05
C LYS A 716 2.50 20.33 30.28
N ALA A 717 1.64 19.74 31.10
CA ALA A 717 2.08 19.00 32.30
C ALA A 717 2.99 17.81 31.98
N GLN A 718 2.73 17.08 30.88
CA GLN A 718 3.59 15.97 30.43
C GLN A 718 4.81 16.43 29.60
N GLY A 719 4.98 17.73 29.37
CA GLY A 719 6.12 18.33 28.66
C GLY A 719 6.13 18.15 27.14
N SER A 720 5.05 17.63 26.53
CA SER A 720 4.95 17.52 25.07
C SER A 720 3.51 17.33 24.59
N GLY A 721 3.19 17.82 23.39
CA GLY A 721 1.94 17.52 22.71
C GLY A 721 1.89 18.05 21.27
N TYR A 722 0.93 17.57 20.48
CA TYR A 722 0.66 18.05 19.14
C TYR A 722 -0.86 18.20 18.94
N ILE A 723 -1.30 19.38 18.53
CA ILE A 723 -2.68 19.65 18.11
C ILE A 723 -2.70 19.91 16.61
N LEU A 724 -3.48 19.12 15.87
CA LEU A 724 -3.61 19.26 14.43
C LEU A 724 -5.06 19.56 14.04
N ASN A 725 -5.27 20.73 13.43
CA ASN A 725 -6.57 21.13 12.90
C ASN A 725 -6.71 20.75 11.42
N VAL A 726 -7.70 19.92 11.07
CA VAL A 726 -8.00 19.62 9.67
C VAL A 726 -8.89 20.71 9.09
N SER A 727 -8.22 21.76 8.61
CA SER A 727 -8.84 22.87 7.88
C SER A 727 -9.17 22.45 6.44
N SER A 728 -9.14 23.38 5.51
CA SER A 728 -9.47 23.21 4.10
C SER A 728 -8.79 24.33 3.32
N TYR A 729 -8.34 24.04 2.09
CA TYR A 729 -7.82 25.05 1.18
C TYR A 729 -8.79 26.24 1.03
N PHE A 730 -10.09 25.94 0.98
CA PHE A 730 -11.15 26.95 0.92
C PHE A 730 -11.39 27.76 2.21
N GLY A 731 -10.58 27.55 3.26
CA GLY A 731 -10.46 28.47 4.40
C GLY A 731 -9.40 29.56 4.18
N GLY A 732 -8.73 29.55 3.01
CA GLY A 732 -7.64 30.45 2.66
C GLY A 732 -6.30 30.02 3.27
N GLU A 733 -5.28 30.83 3.04
CA GLU A 733 -3.95 30.67 3.63
C GLU A 733 -3.50 31.97 4.32
N LYS A 734 -2.36 31.94 5.01
CA LYS A 734 -1.86 33.09 5.77
C LYS A 734 -1.75 34.32 4.86
N PHE A 735 -2.28 35.44 5.34
CA PHE A 735 -2.39 36.72 4.61
C PHE A 735 -3.30 36.73 3.37
N LEU A 736 -3.82 35.60 2.89
CA LEU A 736 -4.53 35.53 1.62
C LEU A 736 -5.83 34.72 1.73
N ALA A 737 -6.92 35.45 1.99
CA ALA A 737 -8.27 34.88 2.05
C ALA A 737 -8.71 34.32 0.68
N VAL A 738 -9.69 33.42 0.69
CA VAL A 738 -10.31 32.86 -0.52
C VAL A 738 -11.82 32.94 -0.37
N SER A 739 -12.52 33.31 -1.45
CA SER A 739 -13.97 33.32 -1.45
C SER A 739 -14.51 31.91 -1.68
N TYR A 740 -15.54 31.53 -0.94
CA TYR A 740 -16.24 30.26 -1.14
C TYR A 740 -17.76 30.47 -1.21
N PRO A 741 -18.28 31.00 -2.33
CA PRO A 741 -19.69 31.33 -2.45
C PRO A 741 -20.62 30.14 -2.19
N ASN A 742 -21.75 30.43 -1.54
CA ASN A 742 -22.74 29.53 -0.98
C ASN A 742 -22.26 28.73 0.23
N ARG A 743 -21.08 29.06 0.80
CA ARG A 743 -20.41 28.29 1.86
C ARG A 743 -19.71 29.19 2.87
N SER A 744 -20.27 30.38 3.13
CA SER A 744 -19.66 31.38 4.01
C SER A 744 -19.48 30.87 5.44
N ASP A 745 -20.43 30.13 6.01
CA ASP A 745 -20.32 29.47 7.31
C ASP A 745 -19.16 28.47 7.36
N TYR A 746 -19.06 27.61 6.35
CA TYR A 746 -17.99 26.63 6.24
C TYR A 746 -16.63 27.31 6.07
N ALA A 747 -16.51 28.29 5.17
CA ALA A 747 -15.28 29.03 4.91
C ALA A 747 -14.77 29.74 6.17
N VAL A 748 -15.67 30.41 6.90
CA VAL A 748 -15.37 31.03 8.20
C VAL A 748 -14.85 29.99 9.18
N SER A 749 -15.55 28.86 9.34
CA SER A 749 -15.13 27.83 10.29
C SER A 749 -13.74 27.26 9.97
N LYS A 750 -13.43 27.05 8.69
CA LYS A 750 -12.14 26.52 8.22
C LYS A 750 -11.02 27.55 8.31
N ALA A 751 -11.30 28.81 8.00
CA ALA A 751 -10.38 29.91 8.25
C ALA A 751 -10.06 30.03 9.74
N GLY A 752 -11.06 29.89 10.62
CA GLY A 752 -10.88 29.90 12.07
C GLY A 752 -9.98 28.77 12.57
N GLN A 753 -10.15 27.56 12.05
CA GLN A 753 -9.26 26.42 12.37
C GLN A 753 -7.79 26.71 12.06
N ARG A 754 -7.51 27.35 10.92
CA ARG A 754 -6.16 27.80 10.55
C ARG A 754 -5.69 28.97 11.41
N ALA A 755 -6.54 29.97 11.61
CA ALA A 755 -6.23 31.17 12.39
C ALA A 755 -5.89 30.84 13.85
N MET A 756 -6.47 29.77 14.41
CA MET A 756 -6.08 29.24 15.72
C MET A 756 -4.64 28.74 15.73
N ALA A 757 -4.19 28.01 14.70
CA ALA A 757 -2.79 27.59 14.61
C ALA A 757 -1.87 28.82 14.51
N GLU A 758 -2.20 29.77 13.63
CA GLU A 758 -1.41 31.00 13.41
C GLU A 758 -1.28 31.85 14.68
N SER A 759 -2.37 32.03 15.43
CA SER A 759 -2.45 33.02 16.51
C SER A 759 -2.20 32.42 17.89
N LEU A 760 -2.53 31.14 18.10
CA LEU A 760 -2.47 30.53 19.43
C LEU A 760 -1.18 29.73 19.66
N ALA A 761 -0.39 29.41 18.64
CA ALA A 761 0.84 28.62 18.78
C ALA A 761 1.80 29.16 19.84
N ARG A 762 1.94 30.49 19.93
CA ARG A 762 2.76 31.16 20.94
C ARG A 762 2.35 30.83 22.38
N HIS A 763 1.06 30.62 22.62
CA HIS A 763 0.51 30.31 23.94
C HIS A 763 0.55 28.82 24.28
N LEU A 764 0.67 27.97 23.25
CA LEU A 764 0.75 26.51 23.40
C LEU A 764 2.19 26.03 23.60
N GLY A 765 3.17 26.69 22.99
CA GLY A 765 4.58 26.43 23.24
C GLY A 765 5.02 26.72 24.69
N PRO A 766 6.22 26.27 25.09
CA PRO A 766 7.17 25.47 24.30
C PRO A 766 6.82 23.98 24.18
N GLU A 767 5.85 23.48 24.94
CA GLU A 767 5.58 22.03 25.03
C GLU A 767 4.71 21.51 23.89
N VAL A 768 3.77 22.33 23.39
CA VAL A 768 2.72 21.87 22.47
C VAL A 768 2.89 22.47 21.08
N GLN A 769 3.08 21.61 20.07
CA GLN A 769 2.97 21.99 18.66
C GLN A 769 1.50 22.18 18.30
N ILE A 770 1.16 23.24 17.58
CA ILE A 770 -0.18 23.38 16.96
C ILE A 770 -0.02 23.77 15.51
N ASN A 771 -0.60 22.97 14.61
CA ASN A 771 -0.56 23.21 13.18
C ASN A 771 -1.93 22.90 12.56
N ALA A 772 -2.10 23.27 11.30
CA ALA A 772 -3.25 22.86 10.51
C ALA A 772 -2.82 22.12 9.23
N ILE A 773 -3.74 21.37 8.65
CA ILE A 773 -3.65 20.94 7.24
C ILE A 773 -4.81 21.55 6.46
N ALA A 774 -4.57 21.95 5.21
CA ALA A 774 -5.58 22.57 4.36
C ALA A 774 -5.66 21.85 2.99
N PRO A 775 -6.20 20.61 2.96
CA PRO A 775 -6.43 19.91 1.70
C PRO A 775 -7.50 20.62 0.85
N GLY A 776 -7.42 20.42 -0.47
CA GLY A 776 -8.45 20.82 -1.42
C GLY A 776 -9.58 19.80 -1.49
N PRO A 777 -10.17 19.56 -2.68
CA PRO A 777 -10.97 18.37 -2.93
C PRO A 777 -10.13 17.11 -2.79
N VAL A 778 -10.65 16.13 -2.05
CA VAL A 778 -9.97 14.87 -1.74
C VAL A 778 -10.77 13.73 -2.34
N ASP A 779 -10.10 12.90 -3.12
CA ASP A 779 -10.72 11.76 -3.80
C ASP A 779 -11.02 10.62 -2.82
N GLY A 780 -12.25 10.11 -2.88
CA GLY A 780 -12.81 9.15 -1.92
C GLY A 780 -14.34 9.09 -1.97
N ASP A 781 -14.91 8.18 -1.18
CA ASP A 781 -16.34 7.84 -1.19
C ASP A 781 -17.26 9.07 -1.05
N ARG A 782 -16.85 10.03 -0.22
CA ARG A 782 -17.63 11.25 0.02
C ARG A 782 -17.65 12.18 -1.20
N LEU A 783 -16.55 12.26 -1.96
CA LEU A 783 -16.47 13.09 -3.16
C LEU A 783 -17.24 12.45 -4.31
N ALA A 784 -17.08 11.15 -4.50
CA ALA A 784 -17.69 10.36 -5.56
C ALA A 784 -19.21 10.23 -5.39
N GLY A 785 -19.69 10.04 -4.15
CA GLY A 785 -21.08 9.72 -3.84
C GLY A 785 -21.36 8.23 -3.98
N LEU A 786 -21.77 7.57 -2.90
CA LEU A 786 -22.11 6.14 -2.85
C LEU A 786 -23.53 5.92 -2.34
N GLY A 787 -24.13 4.77 -2.72
CA GLY A 787 -25.43 4.33 -2.22
C GLY A 787 -26.61 5.21 -2.66
N GLY A 788 -26.60 5.67 -3.91
CA GLY A 788 -27.65 6.53 -4.47
C GLY A 788 -27.57 8.00 -4.04
N LYS A 789 -26.52 8.41 -3.31
CA LYS A 789 -26.28 9.81 -2.95
C LYS A 789 -25.45 10.49 -4.03
N PRO A 790 -25.80 11.72 -4.46
CA PRO A 790 -25.03 12.46 -5.45
C PRO A 790 -23.63 12.82 -4.91
N GLY A 791 -22.64 12.79 -5.79
CA GLY A 791 -21.28 13.25 -5.47
C GLY A 791 -21.24 14.74 -5.14
N LEU A 792 -20.17 15.23 -4.49
CA LEU A 792 -20.12 16.64 -4.05
C LEU A 792 -20.14 17.64 -5.22
N PHE A 793 -19.53 17.30 -6.36
CA PHE A 793 -19.57 18.15 -7.54
C PHE A 793 -20.98 18.25 -8.14
N GLU A 794 -21.72 17.13 -8.17
CA GLU A 794 -23.10 17.08 -8.62
C GLU A 794 -24.03 17.85 -7.67
N ARG A 795 -23.87 17.63 -6.37
CA ARG A 795 -24.58 18.38 -5.32
C ARG A 795 -24.35 19.89 -5.45
N ARG A 796 -23.11 20.31 -5.72
CA ARG A 796 -22.76 21.71 -5.96
C ARG A 796 -23.32 22.23 -7.30
N GLY A 797 -23.33 21.41 -8.35
CA GLY A 797 -23.96 21.74 -9.64
C GLY A 797 -25.44 22.06 -9.48
N ARG A 798 -26.18 21.20 -8.77
CA ARG A 798 -27.59 21.45 -8.42
C ARG A 798 -27.79 22.77 -7.67
N LEU A 799 -27.00 22.99 -6.62
CA LEU A 799 -27.06 24.21 -5.81
C LEU A 799 -26.79 25.48 -6.63
N ILE A 800 -25.84 25.44 -7.57
CA ILE A 800 -25.55 26.56 -8.47
C ILE A 800 -26.78 26.91 -9.32
N LEU A 801 -27.44 25.91 -9.89
CA LEU A 801 -28.63 26.11 -10.71
C LEU A 801 -29.81 26.68 -9.92
N GLU A 802 -30.06 26.14 -8.73
CA GLU A 802 -31.11 26.63 -7.82
C GLU A 802 -30.87 28.10 -7.41
N ASN A 803 -29.63 28.45 -7.05
CA ASN A 803 -29.27 29.83 -6.71
C ASN A 803 -29.33 30.76 -7.93
N LYS A 804 -28.95 30.30 -9.12
CA LYS A 804 -29.12 31.09 -10.36
C LYS A 804 -30.59 31.41 -10.61
N ARG A 805 -31.47 30.41 -10.48
CA ARG A 805 -32.92 30.61 -10.65
C ARG A 805 -33.48 31.58 -9.60
N LEU A 806 -33.16 31.38 -8.33
CA LEU A 806 -33.61 32.26 -7.24
C LEU A 806 -33.11 33.70 -7.44
N ASN A 807 -31.84 33.89 -7.77
CA ASN A 807 -31.27 35.21 -8.03
C ASN A 807 -31.93 35.88 -9.23
N ALA A 808 -32.21 35.15 -10.31
CA ALA A 808 -32.85 35.71 -11.50
C ALA A 808 -34.29 36.16 -11.23
N VAL A 809 -35.08 35.34 -10.54
CA VAL A 809 -36.47 35.69 -10.12
C VAL A 809 -36.46 36.89 -9.18
N TYR A 810 -35.60 36.86 -8.16
CA TYR A 810 -35.48 37.96 -7.21
C TYR A 810 -35.02 39.26 -7.89
N ALA A 811 -34.05 39.18 -8.81
CA ALA A 811 -33.59 40.34 -9.57
C ALA A 811 -34.68 40.95 -10.45
N ALA A 812 -35.49 40.13 -11.12
CA ALA A 812 -36.61 40.61 -11.92
C ALA A 812 -37.65 41.34 -11.06
N LEU A 813 -37.95 40.83 -9.87
CA LEU A 813 -38.85 41.50 -8.92
C LEU A 813 -38.29 42.84 -8.46
N VAL A 814 -37.03 42.87 -8.00
CA VAL A 814 -36.41 44.11 -7.51
C VAL A 814 -36.29 45.15 -8.62
N LYS A 815 -35.91 44.76 -9.84
CA LYS A 815 -35.86 45.67 -10.99
C LYS A 815 -37.24 46.24 -11.34
N ALA A 816 -38.29 45.42 -11.34
CA ALA A 816 -39.65 45.90 -11.54
C ALA A 816 -40.11 46.86 -10.44
N MET A 817 -39.81 46.56 -9.17
CA MET A 817 -40.08 47.46 -8.04
C MET A 817 -39.34 48.80 -8.17
N ARG A 818 -38.08 48.79 -8.60
CA ARG A 818 -37.31 50.03 -8.87
C ARG A 818 -37.93 50.90 -9.97
N ARG A 819 -38.76 50.32 -10.85
CA ARG A 819 -39.55 51.06 -11.87
C ARG A 819 -40.94 51.48 -11.40
N GLY A 820 -41.30 51.19 -10.15
CA GLY A 820 -42.54 51.61 -9.52
C GLY A 820 -43.64 50.54 -9.45
N GLU A 821 -43.37 49.28 -9.84
CA GLU A 821 -44.35 48.20 -9.71
C GLU A 821 -44.56 47.80 -8.24
N ALA A 822 -45.81 47.65 -7.81
CA ALA A 822 -46.14 47.27 -6.44
C ALA A 822 -45.85 45.78 -6.18
N LEU A 823 -45.19 45.47 -5.06
CA LEU A 823 -44.77 44.10 -4.73
C LEU A 823 -45.93 43.08 -4.65
N PRO A 824 -47.09 43.38 -4.02
CA PRO A 824 -48.23 42.46 -4.00
C PRO A 824 -48.71 42.07 -5.42
N THR A 825 -48.70 43.03 -6.35
CA THR A 825 -49.06 42.79 -7.75
C THR A 825 -48.05 41.87 -8.42
N LEU A 826 -46.76 42.10 -8.20
CA LEU A 826 -45.70 41.25 -8.74
C LEU A 826 -45.77 39.82 -8.20
N LEU A 827 -45.96 39.66 -6.88
CA LEU A 827 -46.12 38.35 -6.25
C LEU A 827 -47.37 37.65 -6.74
N GLY A 828 -48.49 38.36 -6.92
CA GLY A 828 -49.72 37.79 -7.49
C GLY A 828 -49.55 37.28 -8.93
N ARG A 829 -48.73 37.96 -9.74
CA ARG A 829 -48.36 37.46 -11.08
C ARG A 829 -47.46 36.24 -10.99
N LEU A 830 -46.40 36.32 -10.18
CA LEU A 830 -45.43 35.25 -9.99
C LEU A 830 -46.07 33.98 -9.41
N ALA A 831 -47.09 34.12 -8.57
CA ALA A 831 -47.86 33.02 -7.99
C ALA A 831 -48.51 32.11 -9.05
N ARG A 832 -48.80 32.61 -10.27
CA ARG A 832 -49.28 31.79 -11.39
C ARG A 832 -48.27 30.70 -11.79
N ASN A 833 -46.98 30.98 -11.60
CA ASN A 833 -45.85 30.06 -11.76
C ASN A 833 -45.83 29.28 -13.09
N ASP A 834 -46.22 29.94 -14.19
CA ASP A 834 -46.26 29.38 -15.54
C ASP A 834 -45.46 30.26 -16.49
N THR A 835 -44.34 29.76 -17.01
CA THR A 835 -43.42 30.53 -17.86
C THR A 835 -44.04 30.92 -19.21
N VAL A 836 -44.88 30.06 -19.80
CA VAL A 836 -45.52 30.32 -21.10
C VAL A 836 -46.58 31.41 -20.95
N GLN A 837 -47.41 31.31 -19.91
CA GLN A 837 -48.42 32.32 -19.63
C GLN A 837 -47.76 33.67 -19.27
N LEU A 838 -46.74 33.66 -18.41
CA LEU A 838 -46.07 34.87 -17.97
C LEU A 838 -45.32 35.57 -19.10
N SER A 839 -44.75 34.84 -20.05
CA SER A 839 -43.99 35.42 -21.17
C SER A 839 -44.86 36.18 -22.19
N HIS A 840 -46.11 35.75 -22.40
CA HIS A 840 -46.99 36.30 -23.45
C HIS A 840 -48.05 37.28 -22.91
N ASP A 841 -48.29 37.30 -21.60
CA ASP A 841 -49.20 38.26 -20.96
C ASP A 841 -48.58 39.67 -20.94
N LYS A 842 -49.04 40.54 -21.84
CA LYS A 842 -48.58 41.95 -21.94
C LYS A 842 -48.79 42.76 -20.67
N ALA A 843 -49.69 42.34 -19.79
CA ALA A 843 -49.88 43.01 -18.51
C ALA A 843 -48.70 42.75 -17.55
N VAL A 844 -47.97 41.63 -17.70
CA VAL A 844 -46.81 41.29 -16.84
C VAL A 844 -45.63 42.22 -17.14
N PRO A 845 -44.92 42.78 -16.15
CA PRO A 845 -43.77 43.65 -16.38
C PRO A 845 -42.68 43.01 -17.25
N ALA A 846 -41.96 43.84 -18.02
CA ALA A 846 -40.99 43.37 -19.02
C ALA A 846 -39.94 42.45 -18.41
N GLU A 847 -39.44 42.79 -17.21
CA GLU A 847 -38.42 42.05 -16.47
C GLU A 847 -38.88 40.60 -16.18
N LEU A 848 -40.14 40.40 -15.79
CA LEU A 848 -40.70 39.07 -15.54
C LEU A 848 -41.01 38.31 -16.83
N ARG A 849 -41.45 39.01 -17.90
CA ARG A 849 -41.69 38.37 -19.21
C ARG A 849 -40.39 37.86 -19.83
N GLU A 850 -39.34 38.68 -19.81
CA GLU A 850 -38.01 38.32 -20.31
C GLU A 850 -37.42 37.15 -19.55
N LEU A 851 -37.53 37.15 -18.21
CA LEU A 851 -37.14 36.02 -17.39
C LEU A 851 -37.91 34.75 -17.76
N ALA A 852 -39.24 34.83 -17.88
CA ALA A 852 -40.07 33.69 -18.25
C ALA A 852 -39.69 33.13 -19.64
N LEU A 853 -39.41 34.00 -20.61
CA LEU A 853 -38.91 33.62 -21.94
C LEU A 853 -37.52 32.98 -21.90
N ALA A 854 -36.66 33.39 -20.97
CA ALA A 854 -35.35 32.78 -20.78
C ALA A 854 -35.52 31.38 -20.18
N CYS A 855 -36.25 31.24 -19.08
CA CYS A 855 -36.50 29.94 -18.43
C CYS A 855 -37.19 28.93 -19.35
N ALA A 856 -38.14 29.36 -20.18
CA ALA A 856 -38.81 28.49 -21.15
C ALA A 856 -37.87 27.86 -22.19
N ARG A 857 -36.65 28.40 -22.37
CA ARG A 857 -35.63 27.86 -23.29
C ARG A 857 -34.62 26.92 -22.61
N GLU A 858 -34.73 26.72 -21.31
CA GLU A 858 -33.75 25.99 -20.52
C GLU A 858 -34.10 24.50 -20.32
N GLY A 859 -35.25 24.03 -20.81
CA GLY A 859 -35.74 22.66 -20.62
C GLY A 859 -34.98 21.57 -21.38
N ASP A 860 -35.22 20.30 -21.00
CA ASP A 860 -34.66 19.10 -21.66
C ASP A 860 -35.73 18.04 -21.99
N GLU A 861 -36.98 18.47 -22.19
CA GLU A 861 -38.18 17.64 -22.42
C GLU A 861 -38.64 16.79 -21.23
N THR A 862 -37.75 16.50 -20.27
CA THR A 862 -38.05 15.67 -19.08
C THR A 862 -38.29 16.49 -17.83
N CYS A 863 -37.54 17.57 -17.64
CA CYS A 863 -37.66 18.42 -16.47
C CYS A 863 -38.89 19.35 -16.51
N CYS A 864 -39.12 20.07 -15.42
CA CYS A 864 -40.23 21.02 -15.34
C CYS A 864 -39.79 22.46 -15.03
N TRP A 865 -38.50 22.76 -14.86
CA TRP A 865 -38.06 24.15 -14.57
C TRP A 865 -38.24 25.14 -15.74
N ASP A 866 -38.57 24.64 -16.92
CA ASP A 866 -38.80 25.42 -18.13
C ASP A 866 -40.24 25.89 -18.20
N ARG A 867 -41.15 25.14 -17.58
CA ARG A 867 -42.59 25.41 -17.46
C ARG A 867 -42.94 26.20 -16.19
N PHE A 868 -42.11 26.08 -15.16
CA PHE A 868 -42.33 26.69 -13.84
C PHE A 868 -41.12 27.54 -13.43
N LEU A 869 -41.38 28.70 -12.82
CA LEU A 869 -40.30 29.59 -12.34
C LEU A 869 -39.74 29.14 -10.99
N LEU A 870 -40.59 28.68 -10.08
CA LEU A 870 -40.25 28.37 -8.69
C LEU A 870 -40.79 27.01 -8.24
N THR A 871 -40.04 26.34 -7.37
CA THR A 871 -40.55 25.29 -6.46
C THR A 871 -41.00 25.92 -5.14
N PRO A 872 -41.80 25.22 -4.31
CA PRO A 872 -42.17 25.74 -2.99
C PRO A 872 -40.97 26.14 -2.12
N PRO A 873 -39.86 25.38 -2.03
CA PRO A 873 -38.67 25.81 -1.28
C PRO A 873 -38.00 27.08 -1.84
N LEU A 874 -37.95 27.25 -3.17
CA LEU A 874 -37.40 28.47 -3.78
C LEU A 874 -38.31 29.68 -3.55
N ALA A 875 -39.63 29.47 -3.58
CA ALA A 875 -40.62 30.50 -3.27
C ALA A 875 -40.57 30.95 -1.80
N GLU A 876 -40.33 30.02 -0.88
CA GLU A 876 -40.08 30.34 0.53
C GLU A 876 -38.81 31.19 0.68
N LYS A 877 -37.69 30.79 0.06
CA LYS A 877 -36.43 31.55 0.10
C LYS A 877 -36.59 32.95 -0.51
N LEU A 878 -37.33 33.07 -1.61
CA LEU A 878 -37.65 34.35 -2.23
C LEU A 878 -38.37 35.29 -1.26
N LEU A 879 -39.39 34.78 -0.57
CA LEU A 879 -40.15 35.55 0.43
C LEU A 879 -39.27 35.90 1.64
N LYS A 880 -38.37 35.01 2.07
CA LYS A 880 -37.36 35.31 3.10
C LYS A 880 -36.46 36.48 2.68
N ARG A 881 -35.96 36.53 1.44
CA ARG A 881 -35.17 37.66 0.95
C ARG A 881 -35.96 38.97 0.98
N LEU A 882 -37.19 38.96 0.48
CA LEU A 882 -38.05 40.15 0.50
C LEU A 882 -38.33 40.64 1.92
N LYS A 883 -38.56 39.71 2.86
CA LYS A 883 -38.74 40.04 4.29
C LYS A 883 -37.46 40.58 4.92
N LEU A 884 -36.32 39.91 4.70
CA LEU A 884 -35.03 40.31 5.26
C LEU A 884 -34.55 41.67 4.72
N GLY A 885 -34.77 41.95 3.43
CA GLY A 885 -34.44 43.24 2.82
C GLY A 885 -35.40 44.39 3.18
N GLY A 886 -36.47 44.10 3.94
CA GLY A 886 -37.46 45.08 4.38
C GLY A 886 -38.50 45.49 3.34
N TYR A 887 -38.55 44.82 2.18
CA TYR A 887 -39.50 45.12 1.11
C TYR A 887 -40.96 44.83 1.47
N LEU A 888 -41.19 44.01 2.52
CA LEU A 888 -42.52 43.69 3.03
C LEU A 888 -42.99 44.62 4.16
N LEU A 889 -42.16 45.53 4.66
CA LEU A 889 -42.49 46.36 5.83
C LEU A 889 -43.69 47.29 5.59
N THR A 890 -43.93 47.67 4.34
CA THR A 890 -45.03 48.56 3.93
C THR A 890 -46.31 47.81 3.56
N TYR A 891 -46.33 46.47 3.66
CA TYR A 891 -47.45 45.61 3.25
C TYR A 891 -47.87 44.67 4.39
N PRO A 892 -48.71 45.13 5.33
CA PRO A 892 -49.05 44.39 6.55
C PRO A 892 -49.57 42.97 6.30
N GLU A 893 -50.35 42.77 5.22
CA GLU A 893 -50.88 41.46 4.85
C GLU A 893 -49.77 40.45 4.48
N TRP A 894 -48.68 40.93 3.88
CA TRP A 894 -47.52 40.10 3.54
C TRP A 894 -46.53 40.00 4.70
N THR A 895 -46.43 41.02 5.55
CA THR A 895 -45.59 40.97 6.77
C THR A 895 -46.09 39.91 7.75
N ALA A 896 -47.42 39.84 7.94
CA ALA A 896 -48.08 38.92 8.88
C ALA A 896 -48.18 37.48 8.37
N ARG A 897 -48.00 37.27 7.06
CA ARG A 897 -48.08 35.94 6.44
C ARG A 897 -46.93 35.04 6.91
N ALA A 898 -47.22 33.75 7.11
CA ALA A 898 -46.20 32.74 7.33
C ALA A 898 -45.24 32.66 6.13
N VAL A 899 -43.95 32.56 6.39
CA VAL A 899 -42.93 32.51 5.34
C VAL A 899 -42.79 31.05 4.87
N ASN A 900 -43.57 30.67 3.87
CA ASN A 900 -43.58 29.34 3.26
C ASN A 900 -43.80 29.41 1.73
N GLY A 901 -43.86 28.27 1.06
CA GLY A 901 -44.06 28.17 -0.39
C GLY A 901 -45.54 28.15 -0.85
N ASP A 902 -46.49 28.19 0.07
CA ASP A 902 -47.92 27.91 -0.20
C ASP A 902 -48.65 29.07 -0.92
N TRP A 903 -47.92 30.13 -1.27
CA TRP A 903 -48.46 31.25 -2.03
C TRP A 903 -48.44 31.03 -3.55
N LEU A 904 -47.82 29.95 -4.03
CA LEU A 904 -47.88 29.54 -5.43
C LEU A 904 -49.25 28.92 -5.75
N LEU A 905 -49.90 29.38 -6.82
CA LEU A 905 -51.17 28.83 -7.32
C LEU A 905 -50.97 27.51 -8.08
N ARG A 906 -49.77 27.31 -8.61
CA ARG A 906 -49.37 26.11 -9.35
C ARG A 906 -47.95 25.73 -8.94
N VAL A 907 -47.72 24.45 -8.68
CA VAL A 907 -46.40 23.93 -8.30
C VAL A 907 -45.92 22.91 -9.32
N PRO A 908 -44.59 22.72 -9.46
CA PRO A 908 -44.05 21.65 -10.30
C PRO A 908 -44.56 20.28 -9.82
N PRO A 909 -44.86 19.34 -10.73
CA PRO A 909 -45.40 18.04 -10.36
C PRO A 909 -44.31 17.13 -9.78
N ASP A 910 -44.69 16.25 -8.85
CA ASP A 910 -43.75 15.37 -8.14
C ASP A 910 -43.18 14.23 -9.01
N ASP A 911 -43.84 13.91 -10.14
CA ASP A 911 -43.46 12.85 -11.06
C ASP A 911 -42.43 13.28 -12.13
N ALA A 912 -42.06 14.56 -12.16
CA ALA A 912 -41.06 15.10 -13.08
C ALA A 912 -39.90 15.77 -12.31
N PRO A 913 -38.64 15.58 -12.77
CA PRO A 913 -37.51 16.22 -12.12
C PRO A 913 -37.60 17.75 -12.26
N TRP A 914 -37.32 18.47 -11.16
CA TRP A 914 -37.26 19.94 -11.19
C TRP A 914 -36.20 20.42 -12.19
N LEU A 915 -34.95 20.01 -12.01
CA LEU A 915 -33.82 20.46 -12.82
C LEU A 915 -33.50 19.49 -13.97
N PRO A 916 -33.00 20.00 -15.11
CA PRO A 916 -32.49 19.18 -16.19
C PRO A 916 -31.19 18.48 -15.81
N GLY A 917 -31.14 17.15 -15.92
CA GLY A 917 -29.99 16.34 -15.53
C GLY A 917 -28.72 16.70 -16.30
N ALA A 918 -28.85 17.01 -17.59
CA ALA A 918 -27.73 17.41 -18.44
C ALA A 918 -27.06 18.72 -17.97
N GLN A 919 -27.82 19.65 -17.39
CA GLN A 919 -27.24 20.90 -16.89
C GLN A 919 -26.58 20.73 -15.52
N ILE A 920 -27.12 19.87 -14.64
CA ILE A 920 -26.45 19.49 -13.39
C ILE A 920 -25.07 18.90 -13.73
N ALA A 921 -25.03 17.94 -14.67
CA ALA A 921 -23.78 17.33 -15.13
C ALA A 921 -22.81 18.35 -15.72
N ARG A 922 -23.31 19.32 -16.50
CA ARG A 922 -22.49 20.40 -17.07
C ARG A 922 -21.89 21.30 -16.00
N GLU A 923 -22.66 21.76 -15.02
CA GLU A 923 -22.14 22.59 -13.93
C GLU A 923 -21.19 21.81 -13.02
N ALA A 924 -21.50 20.54 -12.72
CA ALA A 924 -20.59 19.65 -12.01
C ALA A 924 -19.26 19.46 -12.74
N GLY A 925 -19.31 19.29 -14.07
CA GLY A 925 -18.13 19.20 -14.95
C GLY A 925 -17.29 20.46 -14.93
N LYS A 926 -17.91 21.66 -14.92
CA LYS A 926 -17.18 22.94 -14.77
C LYS A 926 -16.49 23.04 -13.42
N VAL A 927 -17.16 22.66 -12.32
CA VAL A 927 -16.56 22.69 -10.98
C VAL A 927 -15.38 21.72 -10.89
N ARG A 928 -15.57 20.48 -11.37
CA ARG A 928 -14.51 19.46 -11.40
C ARG A 928 -13.33 19.91 -12.25
N GLY A 929 -13.59 20.36 -13.47
CA GLY A 929 -12.57 20.82 -14.42
C GLY A 929 -11.78 22.02 -13.89
N GLY A 930 -12.47 23.00 -13.28
CA GLY A 930 -11.82 24.18 -12.71
C GLY A 930 -10.87 23.87 -11.55
N VAL A 931 -11.23 22.90 -10.69
CA VAL A 931 -10.31 22.42 -9.65
C VAL A 931 -9.14 21.67 -10.29
N LEU A 932 -9.40 20.70 -11.16
CA LEU A 932 -8.35 19.86 -11.76
C LEU A 932 -7.31 20.69 -12.52
N SER A 933 -7.73 21.73 -13.26
CA SER A 933 -6.82 22.62 -13.99
C SER A 933 -5.89 23.44 -13.09
N GLN A 934 -6.18 23.51 -11.78
CA GLN A 934 -5.42 24.30 -10.81
C GLN A 934 -4.55 23.43 -9.89
N LEU A 935 -4.47 22.11 -10.13
CA LEU A 935 -3.62 21.21 -9.37
C LEU A 935 -2.27 21.08 -10.06
N HIS A 936 -1.20 21.57 -9.43
CA HIS A 936 0.15 21.43 -9.96
C HIS A 936 0.58 19.96 -10.15
N LEU A 937 0.05 19.03 -9.35
CA LEU A 937 0.33 17.60 -9.48
C LEU A 937 -0.62 16.87 -10.43
N GLY A 938 -1.53 17.58 -11.11
CA GLY A 938 -2.41 17.04 -12.16
C GLY A 938 -3.53 16.09 -11.70
N LYS A 939 -3.55 15.68 -10.42
CA LYS A 939 -4.57 14.79 -9.84
C LYS A 939 -5.00 15.25 -8.45
N MET A 940 -6.26 14.98 -8.08
CA MET A 940 -6.73 15.20 -6.71
C MET A 940 -6.05 14.19 -5.78
N PRO A 941 -5.57 14.61 -4.60
CA PRO A 941 -5.04 13.67 -3.62
C PRO A 941 -6.18 12.80 -3.07
N THR A 942 -5.88 11.53 -2.82
CA THR A 942 -6.80 10.59 -2.17
C THR A 942 -6.87 10.81 -0.66
N GLU A 943 -7.91 10.29 0.00
CA GLU A 943 -8.01 10.29 1.47
C GLU A 943 -6.76 9.67 2.14
N SER A 944 -6.22 8.61 1.55
CA SER A 944 -5.01 7.93 2.01
C SER A 944 -3.76 8.80 1.85
N GLU A 945 -3.59 9.49 0.72
CA GLU A 945 -2.43 10.39 0.49
C GLU A 945 -2.44 11.58 1.46
N VAL A 946 -3.62 12.18 1.70
CA VAL A 946 -3.76 13.27 2.70
C VAL A 946 -3.48 12.75 4.11
N ALA A 947 -3.97 11.57 4.46
CA ALA A 947 -3.71 10.95 5.74
C ALA A 947 -2.23 10.58 5.92
N GLN A 948 -1.57 10.05 4.89
CA GLN A 948 -0.15 9.73 4.91
C GLN A 948 0.71 10.98 5.15
N ALA A 949 0.45 12.05 4.41
CA ALA A 949 1.11 13.34 4.64
C ALA A 949 0.88 13.83 6.08
N THR A 950 -0.34 13.71 6.58
CA THR A 950 -0.71 14.07 7.96
C THR A 950 0.11 13.30 9.00
N VAL A 951 0.24 11.98 8.84
CA VAL A 951 1.05 11.14 9.73
C VAL A 951 2.53 11.59 9.71
N PHE A 952 3.09 11.88 8.53
CA PHE A 952 4.45 12.42 8.45
C PHE A 952 4.61 13.79 9.11
N PHE A 953 3.66 14.71 8.93
CA PHE A 953 3.69 16.02 9.60
C PHE A 953 3.61 15.92 11.12
N LEU A 954 2.87 14.93 11.64
CA LEU A 954 2.79 14.65 13.08
C LEU A 954 4.10 14.08 13.64
N ALA A 955 5.01 13.59 12.80
CA ALA A 955 6.29 13.03 13.25
C ALA A 955 7.32 14.13 13.51
N ASP A 956 7.21 15.24 12.80
CA ASP A 956 8.05 16.42 12.96
C ASP A 956 7.92 17.04 14.37
N ARG A 957 9.02 17.58 14.88
CA ARG A 957 9.12 18.22 16.20
C ARG A 957 9.55 19.68 16.15
N ALA A 958 9.71 20.25 14.95
CA ALA A 958 10.26 21.59 14.76
C ALA A 958 9.22 22.63 14.31
N VAL A 959 8.09 22.19 13.75
CA VAL A 959 7.08 23.07 13.14
C VAL A 959 5.92 23.31 14.11
N SER A 960 5.60 24.58 14.34
CA SER A 960 4.41 25.01 15.10
C SER A 960 3.94 26.37 14.58
N GLY A 961 2.63 26.58 14.52
CA GLY A 961 2.01 27.79 14.00
C GLY A 961 1.82 27.82 12.48
N GLU A 962 1.95 26.67 11.81
CA GLU A 962 1.92 26.56 10.34
C GLU A 962 0.68 25.82 9.81
N THR A 963 0.45 25.95 8.50
CA THR A 963 -0.58 25.20 7.77
C THR A 963 0.04 24.44 6.61
N PHE A 964 0.02 23.11 6.68
CA PHE A 964 0.50 22.26 5.59
C PHE A 964 -0.56 22.13 4.48
N MET A 965 -0.11 21.96 3.24
CA MET A 965 -0.96 21.99 2.04
C MET A 965 -0.98 20.66 1.25
N PRO A 966 -1.46 19.54 1.83
CA PRO A 966 -1.57 18.25 1.11
C PRO A 966 -2.77 18.27 0.14
N SER A 967 -2.70 19.12 -0.89
CA SER A 967 -3.84 19.49 -1.75
C SER A 967 -3.73 19.02 -3.20
N GLY A 968 -2.66 18.30 -3.57
CA GLY A 968 -2.33 18.07 -4.98
C GLY A 968 -1.66 19.27 -5.66
N GLY A 969 -1.12 20.21 -4.85
CA GLY A 969 -0.59 21.48 -5.35
C GLY A 969 -1.69 22.40 -5.86
N LEU A 970 -2.83 22.46 -5.16
CA LEU A 970 -3.95 23.33 -5.53
C LEU A 970 -3.54 24.81 -5.43
N ASN A 971 -3.66 25.53 -6.54
CA ASN A 971 -3.32 26.94 -6.64
C ASN A 971 -4.46 27.75 -7.29
N VAL A 972 -5.36 28.27 -6.46
CA VAL A 972 -6.37 29.25 -6.87
C VAL A 972 -5.74 30.64 -6.77
N GLU A 973 -5.49 31.29 -7.90
CA GLU A 973 -4.94 32.64 -7.91
C GLU A 973 -5.97 33.69 -7.47
N ARG A 974 -5.56 34.56 -6.55
CA ARG A 974 -6.38 35.68 -6.02
C ARG A 974 -5.50 36.77 -5.41
N SER A 975 -6.09 37.92 -5.16
CA SER A 975 -5.41 39.12 -4.66
C SER A 975 -6.07 39.73 -3.41
N THR A 976 -6.80 38.89 -2.66
CA THR A 976 -7.54 39.20 -1.43
C THR A 976 -6.60 39.16 -0.22
N THR A 977 -5.54 39.97 -0.26
CA THR A 977 -4.58 40.10 0.83
C THR A 977 -5.07 41.06 1.91
N GLU A 978 -4.63 40.87 3.16
CA GLU A 978 -4.64 41.95 4.16
C GLU A 978 -3.75 43.11 3.65
N ARG A 979 -4.18 44.35 3.89
CA ARG A 979 -3.44 45.56 3.50
C ARG A 979 -3.41 46.54 4.66
N GLU A 980 -2.33 47.31 4.77
CA GLU A 980 -2.26 48.46 5.68
C GLU A 980 -2.61 49.74 4.94
N LEU A 981 -3.39 50.61 5.57
CA LEU A 981 -3.93 51.78 4.90
C LEU A 981 -2.88 52.88 4.72
N PHE A 982 -2.57 53.18 3.45
CA PHE A 982 -1.91 54.43 3.05
C PHE A 982 -2.65 55.01 1.83
N GLY A 983 -3.84 55.58 2.05
CA GLY A 983 -4.62 56.16 0.96
C GLY A 983 -5.81 56.96 1.45
N SER A 984 -6.36 57.79 0.57
CA SER A 984 -7.55 58.59 0.83
C SER A 984 -8.52 58.56 -0.35
N PRO A 985 -9.83 58.65 -0.10
CA PRO A 985 -10.82 58.84 -1.17
C PRO A 985 -10.70 60.27 -1.75
N LYS A 986 -11.05 60.42 -3.03
CA LYS A 986 -11.18 61.75 -3.65
C LYS A 986 -12.31 62.55 -3.00
N ALA A 987 -12.17 63.88 -2.92
CA ALA A 987 -13.19 64.78 -2.38
C ALA A 987 -14.55 64.62 -3.12
N GLU A 988 -14.53 64.57 -4.45
CA GLU A 988 -15.71 64.36 -5.32
C GLU A 988 -16.51 63.10 -4.95
N ARG A 989 -15.83 62.04 -4.48
CA ARG A 989 -16.47 60.79 -4.04
C ARG A 989 -17.16 60.98 -2.69
N LEU A 990 -16.57 61.77 -1.80
CA LEU A 990 -17.13 62.05 -0.48
C LEU A 990 -18.34 63.00 -0.56
N GLU A 991 -18.35 63.93 -1.52
CA GLU A 991 -19.49 64.83 -1.76
C GLU A 991 -20.80 64.08 -2.05
N GLN A 992 -20.73 62.86 -2.60
CA GLN A 992 -21.90 62.00 -2.83
C GLN A 992 -22.60 61.53 -1.54
N MET A 993 -21.92 61.66 -0.39
CA MET A 993 -22.50 61.38 0.93
C MET A 993 -23.43 62.49 1.42
N ALA A 994 -23.39 63.68 0.81
CA ALA A 994 -24.23 64.79 1.21
C ALA A 994 -25.73 64.41 1.15
N GLY A 995 -26.45 64.70 2.23
CA GLY A 995 -27.88 64.41 2.34
C GLY A 995 -28.25 62.95 2.62
N LYS A 996 -27.28 62.03 2.71
CA LYS A 996 -27.52 60.59 2.93
C LYS A 996 -27.72 60.24 4.41
N THR A 997 -28.11 58.99 4.67
CA THR A 997 -28.21 58.37 6.01
C THR A 997 -27.15 57.29 6.15
N VAL A 998 -26.44 57.28 7.28
CA VAL A 998 -25.43 56.26 7.63
C VAL A 998 -25.79 55.59 8.93
N TRP A 999 -25.56 54.28 9.03
CA TRP A 999 -25.76 53.51 10.26
C TRP A 999 -24.43 53.02 10.82
N LEU A 1000 -24.25 53.20 12.13
CA LEU A 1000 -23.13 52.64 12.87
C LEU A 1000 -23.69 51.67 13.92
N ILE A 1001 -23.29 50.40 13.82
CA ILE A 1001 -23.71 49.32 14.71
C ILE A 1001 -22.54 48.98 15.61
N GLY A 1002 -22.70 49.17 16.92
CA GLY A 1002 -21.61 48.96 17.87
C GLY A 1002 -21.89 49.53 19.26
N GLU A 1003 -21.01 49.24 20.21
CA GLU A 1003 -21.19 49.64 21.61
C GLU A 1003 -19.88 50.09 22.29
N HIS A 1004 -18.92 49.19 22.53
CA HIS A 1004 -17.75 49.50 23.36
C HIS A 1004 -16.69 50.42 22.68
N LEU A 1005 -16.65 50.49 21.35
CA LEU A 1005 -15.65 51.26 20.59
C LEU A 1005 -16.02 52.74 20.46
N VAL A 1006 -16.19 53.43 21.58
CA VAL A 1006 -16.76 54.79 21.64
C VAL A 1006 -15.98 55.79 20.79
N ASP A 1007 -14.65 55.87 20.95
CA ASP A 1007 -13.80 56.85 20.24
C ASP A 1007 -13.85 56.64 18.72
N HIS A 1008 -13.72 55.38 18.29
CA HIS A 1008 -13.75 54.98 16.89
C HIS A 1008 -15.10 55.28 16.23
N LEU A 1009 -16.21 54.90 16.88
CA LEU A 1009 -17.57 55.15 16.38
C LEU A 1009 -17.87 56.66 16.33
N ALA A 1010 -17.44 57.41 17.34
CA ALA A 1010 -17.60 58.86 17.37
C ALA A 1010 -16.79 59.56 16.26
N ALA A 1011 -15.56 59.13 16.02
CA ALA A 1011 -14.72 59.67 14.96
C ALA A 1011 -15.28 59.37 13.56
N ALA A 1012 -15.74 58.13 13.32
CA ALA A 1012 -16.41 57.77 12.07
C ALA A 1012 -17.69 58.58 11.84
N ALA A 1013 -18.53 58.76 12.86
CA ALA A 1013 -19.74 59.59 12.78
C ALA A 1013 -19.41 61.05 12.45
N LYS A 1014 -18.42 61.64 13.14
CA LYS A 1014 -17.96 63.02 12.88
C LYS A 1014 -17.44 63.17 11.45
N ALA A 1015 -16.69 62.18 10.96
CA ALA A 1015 -16.17 62.19 9.59
C ALA A 1015 -17.29 62.16 8.55
N PHE A 1016 -18.32 61.32 8.73
CA PHE A 1016 -19.50 61.31 7.86
C PHE A 1016 -20.28 62.63 7.91
N LEU A 1017 -20.51 63.19 9.10
CA LEU A 1017 -21.17 64.49 9.26
C LEU A 1017 -20.37 65.61 8.57
N GLY A 1018 -19.04 65.55 8.61
CA GLY A 1018 -18.15 66.46 7.88
C GLY A 1018 -18.29 66.39 6.36
N CYS A 1019 -18.78 65.28 5.81
CA CYS A 1019 -19.12 65.13 4.38
C CYS A 1019 -20.56 65.57 4.04
N GLY A 1020 -21.30 66.18 4.98
CA GLY A 1020 -22.67 66.64 4.75
C GLY A 1020 -23.74 65.56 4.88
N VAL A 1021 -23.44 64.41 5.50
CA VAL A 1021 -24.44 63.36 5.81
C VAL A 1021 -25.57 63.96 6.65
N LYS A 1022 -26.81 63.72 6.25
CA LYS A 1022 -28.01 64.28 6.91
C LYS A 1022 -28.26 63.66 8.29
N ARG A 1023 -27.97 62.36 8.42
CA ARG A 1023 -28.29 61.60 9.62
C ARG A 1023 -27.33 60.44 9.85
N VAL A 1024 -26.90 60.29 11.09
CA VAL A 1024 -26.19 59.11 11.59
C VAL A 1024 -27.12 58.36 12.56
N VAL A 1025 -27.38 57.09 12.31
CA VAL A 1025 -28.17 56.23 13.18
C VAL A 1025 -27.24 55.28 13.94
N LEU A 1026 -27.26 55.35 15.26
CA LEU A 1026 -26.48 54.46 16.13
C LEU A 1026 -27.36 53.29 16.56
N LEU A 1027 -26.99 52.07 16.17
CA LEU A 1027 -27.63 50.83 16.59
C LEU A 1027 -26.78 50.16 17.67
N CYS A 1028 -27.16 50.32 18.94
CA CYS A 1028 -26.33 49.93 20.09
C CYS A 1028 -26.98 48.79 20.88
N GLY A 1029 -26.16 47.98 21.57
CA GLY A 1029 -26.65 46.91 22.44
C GLY A 1029 -27.53 47.44 23.58
N THR A 1030 -27.09 48.52 24.22
CA THR A 1030 -27.80 49.18 25.33
C THR A 1030 -28.07 50.67 25.05
N GLU A 1031 -29.04 51.22 25.76
CA GLU A 1031 -29.33 52.66 25.74
C GLU A 1031 -28.15 53.49 26.29
N ALA A 1032 -27.49 52.98 27.33
CA ALA A 1032 -26.33 53.64 27.94
C ALA A 1032 -25.13 53.73 26.98
N GLY A 1033 -24.81 52.65 26.26
CA GLY A 1033 -23.75 52.64 25.25
C GLY A 1033 -24.05 53.63 24.12
N GLY A 1034 -25.30 53.66 23.64
CA GLY A 1034 -25.73 54.62 22.63
C GLY A 1034 -25.66 56.07 23.10
N ALA A 1035 -26.02 56.35 24.35
CA ALA A 1035 -25.90 57.68 24.95
C ALA A 1035 -24.43 58.13 25.06
N ALA A 1036 -23.52 57.22 25.44
CA ALA A 1036 -22.09 57.53 25.55
C ALA A 1036 -21.48 57.90 24.18
N ILE A 1037 -21.79 57.14 23.13
CA ILE A 1037 -21.33 57.43 21.77
C ILE A 1037 -21.95 58.74 21.26
N ALA A 1038 -23.26 58.95 21.45
CA ALA A 1038 -23.93 60.17 21.05
C ALA A 1038 -23.34 61.43 21.73
N ALA A 1039 -23.03 61.33 23.03
CA ALA A 1039 -22.34 62.39 23.78
C ALA A 1039 -20.95 62.68 23.21
N ALA A 1040 -20.16 61.65 22.87
CA ALA A 1040 -18.85 61.80 22.25
C ALA A 1040 -18.91 62.44 20.85
N ILE A 1041 -20.03 62.28 20.12
CA ILE A 1041 -20.25 62.92 18.81
C ILE A 1041 -20.66 64.40 18.96
N GLY A 1042 -21.60 64.70 19.85
CA GLY A 1042 -22.05 66.07 20.15
C GLY A 1042 -22.88 66.75 19.05
N SER A 1043 -23.68 65.99 18.29
CA SER A 1043 -24.49 66.51 17.17
C SER A 1043 -25.96 66.07 17.23
N ASN A 1044 -26.87 66.99 16.90
CA ASN A 1044 -28.32 66.73 16.80
C ASN A 1044 -28.70 65.91 15.56
N ALA A 1045 -27.77 65.66 14.63
CA ALA A 1045 -27.98 64.80 13.46
C ALA A 1045 -27.83 63.30 13.79
N VAL A 1046 -27.63 62.95 15.06
CA VAL A 1046 -27.48 61.57 15.54
C VAL A 1046 -28.82 61.06 16.10
N SER A 1047 -29.21 59.85 15.74
CA SER A 1047 -30.37 59.15 16.32
C SER A 1047 -29.91 57.83 16.92
N VAL A 1048 -30.20 57.60 18.20
CA VAL A 1048 -29.82 56.37 18.91
C VAL A 1048 -30.99 55.40 18.91
N ARG A 1049 -30.71 54.13 18.59
CA ARG A 1049 -31.65 53.01 18.72
C ARG A 1049 -30.99 51.87 19.49
N PRO A 1050 -31.48 51.54 20.69
CA PRO A 1050 -31.09 50.30 21.36
C PRO A 1050 -31.72 49.11 20.61
N ILE A 1051 -30.91 48.10 20.27
CA ILE A 1051 -31.33 46.91 19.53
C ILE A 1051 -31.25 45.61 20.37
N GLY A 1052 -30.55 45.63 21.50
CA GLY A 1052 -30.40 44.46 22.37
C GLY A 1052 -29.81 43.25 21.63
N SER A 1053 -30.29 42.05 21.96
CA SER A 1053 -29.85 40.80 21.33
C SER A 1053 -30.51 40.52 19.97
N ASP A 1054 -31.62 41.19 19.64
CA ASP A 1054 -32.33 41.05 18.37
C ASP A 1054 -31.84 42.07 17.33
N ILE A 1055 -30.63 41.83 16.82
CA ILE A 1055 -29.99 42.69 15.83
C ILE A 1055 -30.82 42.82 14.55
N GLU A 1056 -31.43 41.73 14.08
CA GLU A 1056 -32.20 41.72 12.83
C GLU A 1056 -33.52 42.48 12.95
N GLY A 1057 -34.24 42.34 14.07
CA GLY A 1057 -35.45 43.13 14.36
C GLY A 1057 -35.15 44.61 14.59
N GLY A 1058 -34.04 44.93 15.27
CA GLY A 1058 -33.57 46.30 15.46
C GLY A 1058 -33.23 47.00 14.13
N ILE A 1059 -32.62 46.28 13.19
CA ILE A 1059 -32.37 46.74 11.82
C ILE A 1059 -33.68 47.00 11.07
N ASP A 1060 -34.71 46.14 11.21
CA ASP A 1060 -36.02 46.36 10.58
C ASP A 1060 -36.73 47.60 11.12
N ALA A 1061 -36.68 47.81 12.44
CA ALA A 1061 -37.23 49.02 13.06
C ALA A 1061 -36.50 50.29 12.59
N ALA A 1062 -35.17 50.23 12.48
CA ALA A 1062 -34.38 51.34 11.94
C ALA A 1062 -34.70 51.61 10.46
N LEU A 1063 -34.94 50.55 9.67
CA LEU A 1063 -35.31 50.67 8.26
C LEU A 1063 -36.68 51.34 8.10
N GLY A 1064 -37.67 50.96 8.92
CA GLY A 1064 -39.00 51.57 8.93
C GLY A 1064 -38.98 53.07 9.27
N ASP A 1065 -38.16 53.46 10.26
CA ASP A 1065 -38.15 54.84 10.76
C ASP A 1065 -37.21 55.77 9.96
N PHE A 1066 -36.14 55.24 9.38
CA PHE A 1066 -35.08 56.05 8.77
C PHE A 1066 -34.81 55.76 7.29
N GLY A 1067 -35.44 54.72 6.71
CA GLY A 1067 -35.22 54.29 5.33
C GLY A 1067 -33.87 53.62 5.11
N TRP A 1068 -33.58 53.22 3.86
CA TRP A 1068 -32.34 52.52 3.52
C TRP A 1068 -31.11 53.41 3.74
N PRO A 1069 -30.06 52.91 4.41
CA PRO A 1069 -28.81 53.63 4.59
C PRO A 1069 -27.92 53.53 3.34
N THR A 1070 -27.10 54.57 3.10
CA THR A 1070 -26.03 54.51 2.09
C THR A 1070 -24.81 53.76 2.61
N THR A 1071 -24.53 53.82 3.92
CA THR A 1071 -23.41 53.10 4.53
C THR A 1071 -23.83 52.44 5.82
N VAL A 1072 -23.39 51.21 6.05
CA VAL A 1072 -23.50 50.52 7.35
C VAL A 1072 -22.11 50.12 7.82
N VAL A 1073 -21.73 50.57 9.01
CA VAL A 1073 -20.50 50.15 9.71
C VAL A 1073 -20.89 49.21 10.84
N SER A 1074 -20.38 47.98 10.81
CA SER A 1074 -20.64 46.96 11.82
C SER A 1074 -19.39 46.73 12.65
N THR A 1075 -19.44 47.04 13.94
CA THR A 1075 -18.38 46.78 14.91
C THR A 1075 -18.86 45.81 16.00
N PRO A 1076 -17.98 45.07 16.68
CA PRO A 1076 -18.37 44.12 17.73
C PRO A 1076 -19.01 44.85 18.92
N MET A 1077 -20.04 44.25 19.54
CA MET A 1077 -20.66 44.88 20.71
C MET A 1077 -19.77 44.83 21.95
N GLN A 1078 -18.98 43.78 22.10
CA GLN A 1078 -18.16 43.53 23.30
C GLN A 1078 -16.66 43.50 22.97
N ALA A 1079 -15.85 43.88 23.95
CA ALA A 1079 -14.39 43.75 23.89
C ALA A 1079 -13.96 42.27 23.99
N LEU A 1080 -12.76 41.98 23.51
CA LEU A 1080 -12.20 40.62 23.61
C LEU A 1080 -11.83 40.26 25.05
N PRO A 1081 -11.94 38.99 25.45
CA PRO A 1081 -11.48 38.54 26.75
C PRO A 1081 -9.95 38.61 26.84
N THR A 1082 -9.45 38.83 28.06
CA THR A 1082 -8.02 38.90 28.37
C THR A 1082 -7.44 37.57 28.88
N ALA A 1083 -8.21 36.48 28.81
CA ALA A 1083 -7.80 35.13 29.19
C ALA A 1083 -7.78 34.18 27.97
N LEU A 1084 -6.95 33.12 28.04
CA LEU A 1084 -6.86 32.08 27.01
C LEU A 1084 -6.65 30.69 27.65
N PHE A 1085 -5.43 30.17 27.75
CA PHE A 1085 -5.15 28.86 28.36
C PHE A 1085 -4.54 28.95 29.77
N ASP A 1086 -3.83 30.03 30.07
CA ASP A 1086 -3.10 30.21 31.32
C ASP A 1086 -3.88 31.05 32.33
N GLY A 1087 -3.57 30.88 33.61
CA GLY A 1087 -4.15 31.65 34.72
C GLY A 1087 -5.25 30.90 35.51
N PRO A 1088 -5.77 31.51 36.59
CA PRO A 1088 -6.76 30.86 37.47
C PRO A 1088 -8.14 30.69 36.82
N THR A 1089 -8.44 31.46 35.78
CA THR A 1089 -9.72 31.43 35.04
C THR A 1089 -9.45 31.42 33.53
N PRO A 1090 -9.05 30.26 32.96
CA PRO A 1090 -8.82 30.15 31.51
C PRO A 1090 -10.14 30.31 30.74
N LEU A 1091 -10.03 30.69 29.46
CA LEU A 1091 -11.17 30.85 28.58
C LEU A 1091 -11.79 29.47 28.30
N THR A 1092 -13.08 29.32 28.60
CA THR A 1092 -13.81 28.05 28.39
C THR A 1092 -14.24 27.91 26.92
N GLY A 1093 -14.63 26.70 26.51
CA GLY A 1093 -15.23 26.45 25.20
C GLY A 1093 -16.49 27.28 24.97
N GLU A 1094 -17.32 27.46 26.01
CA GLU A 1094 -18.48 28.37 25.98
C GLU A 1094 -18.05 29.83 25.81
N GLY A 1095 -17.06 30.30 26.58
CA GLY A 1095 -16.54 31.66 26.46
C GLY A 1095 -15.89 31.93 25.09
N PHE A 1096 -15.21 30.95 24.50
CA PHE A 1096 -14.74 31.06 23.11
C PHE A 1096 -15.91 31.06 22.11
N GLY A 1097 -16.99 30.33 22.40
CA GLY A 1097 -18.26 30.43 21.69
C GLY A 1097 -18.83 31.85 21.70
N GLU A 1098 -18.76 32.56 22.83
CA GLU A 1098 -19.15 33.97 22.92
C GLU A 1098 -18.25 34.89 22.07
N VAL A 1099 -16.93 34.62 22.03
CA VAL A 1099 -16.02 35.33 21.12
C VAL A 1099 -16.47 35.16 19.66
N VAL A 1100 -16.80 33.93 19.25
CA VAL A 1100 -17.32 33.65 17.90
C VAL A 1100 -18.66 34.35 17.66
N GLU A 1101 -19.57 34.35 18.64
CA GLU A 1101 -20.88 34.98 18.51
C GLU A 1101 -20.77 36.49 18.30
N HIS A 1102 -20.00 37.19 19.14
CA HIS A 1102 -19.90 38.65 19.11
C HIS A 1102 -19.01 39.21 17.99
N ASN A 1103 -18.10 38.39 17.46
CA ASN A 1103 -17.10 38.86 16.49
C ASN A 1103 -17.22 38.23 15.10
N LEU A 1104 -18.05 37.18 14.93
CA LEU A 1104 -18.28 36.55 13.62
C LEU A 1104 -19.77 36.41 13.33
N THR A 1105 -20.55 35.79 14.22
CA THR A 1105 -21.99 35.60 14.01
C THR A 1105 -22.73 36.93 13.92
N GLN A 1106 -22.38 37.90 14.78
CA GLN A 1106 -22.92 39.25 14.73
C GLN A 1106 -22.75 39.90 13.35
N HIS A 1107 -21.53 39.89 12.80
CA HIS A 1107 -21.30 40.44 11.46
C HIS A 1107 -22.08 39.67 10.40
N PHE A 1108 -22.18 38.35 10.50
CA PHE A 1108 -23.04 37.56 9.62
C PHE A 1108 -24.52 38.03 9.67
N ARG A 1109 -25.07 38.25 10.87
CA ARG A 1109 -26.45 38.70 11.07
C ARG A 1109 -26.71 40.09 10.48
N VAL A 1110 -25.74 41.01 10.60
CA VAL A 1110 -25.83 42.33 9.96
C VAL A 1110 -25.73 42.17 8.43
N THR A 1111 -24.72 41.45 7.95
CA THR A 1111 -24.45 41.29 6.53
C THR A 1111 -25.60 40.68 5.76
N ARG A 1112 -26.25 39.62 6.29
CA ARG A 1112 -27.36 38.96 5.59
C ARG A 1112 -28.58 39.86 5.36
N LYS A 1113 -28.73 40.92 6.16
CA LYS A 1113 -29.73 41.99 5.97
C LYS A 1113 -29.21 43.01 4.97
N VAL A 1114 -28.06 43.60 5.28
CA VAL A 1114 -27.51 44.76 4.54
C VAL A 1114 -27.14 44.40 3.10
N SER A 1115 -26.76 43.16 2.81
CA SER A 1115 -26.56 42.66 1.44
C SER A 1115 -27.80 42.75 0.54
N LEU A 1116 -28.97 43.01 1.11
CA LEU A 1116 -30.24 43.20 0.41
C LEU A 1116 -30.69 44.67 0.30
N PHE A 1117 -29.83 45.63 0.67
CA PHE A 1117 -30.15 47.07 0.65
C PHE A 1117 -29.62 47.75 -0.62
N ASP A 1118 -30.50 48.41 -1.35
CA ASP A 1118 -30.14 49.11 -2.59
C ASP A 1118 -29.23 50.31 -2.33
N GLY A 1119 -28.13 50.40 -3.10
CA GLY A 1119 -27.19 51.52 -3.03
C GLY A 1119 -26.38 51.59 -1.73
N CYS A 1120 -26.39 50.52 -0.92
CA CYS A 1120 -25.69 50.46 0.35
C CYS A 1120 -24.24 49.98 0.20
N GLN A 1121 -23.35 50.44 1.08
CA GLN A 1121 -22.00 49.94 1.27
C GLN A 1121 -21.85 49.40 2.69
N LEU A 1122 -21.28 48.20 2.83
CA LEU A 1122 -21.10 47.53 4.11
C LEU A 1122 -19.62 47.52 4.53
N VAL A 1123 -19.36 47.94 5.76
CA VAL A 1123 -18.04 47.95 6.38
C VAL A 1123 -18.08 47.09 7.64
N LEU A 1124 -17.29 46.02 7.68
CA LEU A 1124 -17.13 45.15 8.85
C LEU A 1124 -15.86 45.54 9.60
N VAL A 1125 -15.90 45.62 10.92
CA VAL A 1125 -14.76 46.06 11.73
C VAL A 1125 -14.34 44.93 12.65
N SER A 1126 -13.10 44.46 12.52
CA SER A 1126 -12.54 43.46 13.44
C SER A 1126 -12.03 44.13 14.74
N PRO A 1127 -11.86 43.35 15.83
CA PRO A 1127 -11.69 43.87 17.18
C PRO A 1127 -10.45 44.74 17.36
N ASP A 1128 -10.53 45.59 18.41
CA ASP A 1128 -9.44 46.36 18.97
C ASP A 1128 -8.79 45.64 20.16
N VAL A 1129 -7.59 46.08 20.55
CA VAL A 1129 -6.88 45.68 21.75
C VAL A 1129 -6.55 46.95 22.54
N PRO A 1130 -7.02 47.09 23.79
CA PRO A 1130 -6.77 48.30 24.57
C PRO A 1130 -5.28 48.66 24.65
N MET A 1131 -4.97 49.95 24.51
CA MET A 1131 -3.60 50.45 24.58
C MET A 1131 -2.87 49.95 25.84
N GLY A 1132 -1.71 49.33 25.63
CA GLY A 1132 -0.88 48.78 26.71
C GLY A 1132 -1.27 47.38 27.19
N GLU A 1133 -2.36 46.79 26.69
CA GLU A 1133 -2.76 45.42 27.00
C GLU A 1133 -1.67 44.43 26.55
N LYS A 1134 -1.32 43.49 27.45
CA LYS A 1134 -0.22 42.55 27.22
C LYS A 1134 -0.63 41.10 27.08
N GLY A 1135 -1.90 40.79 27.35
CA GLY A 1135 -2.47 39.47 27.34
C GLY A 1135 -2.79 38.90 25.96
N PRO A 1136 -3.58 37.80 25.92
CA PRO A 1136 -3.96 37.06 24.72
C PRO A 1136 -5.00 37.76 23.85
N ALA A 1137 -5.58 38.88 24.28
CA ALA A 1137 -6.54 39.65 23.47
C ALA A 1137 -5.98 39.98 22.07
N PHE A 1138 -4.67 40.30 21.97
CA PHE A 1138 -3.98 40.52 20.70
C PHE A 1138 -4.00 39.29 19.77
N ALA A 1139 -3.84 38.09 20.32
CA ALA A 1139 -3.93 36.85 19.55
C ALA A 1139 -5.37 36.57 19.11
N LEU A 1140 -6.36 36.81 19.98
CA LEU A 1140 -7.77 36.67 19.65
C LEU A 1140 -8.22 37.67 18.57
N ALA A 1141 -7.76 38.92 18.62
CA ALA A 1141 -8.04 39.93 17.59
C ALA A 1141 -7.50 39.51 16.23
N ASN A 1142 -6.25 39.02 16.18
CA ASN A 1142 -5.65 38.50 14.95
C ASN A 1142 -6.33 37.21 14.45
N PHE A 1143 -6.81 36.36 15.35
CA PHE A 1143 -7.66 35.21 15.01
C PHE A 1143 -8.96 35.65 14.34
N VAL A 1144 -9.69 36.60 14.95
CA VAL A 1144 -10.94 37.13 14.39
C VAL A 1144 -10.67 37.78 13.04
N LYS A 1145 -9.62 38.61 12.92
CA LYS A 1145 -9.23 39.29 11.68
C LYS A 1145 -9.10 38.31 10.51
N THR A 1146 -8.32 37.25 10.68
CA THR A 1146 -8.15 36.21 9.65
C THR A 1146 -9.47 35.51 9.33
N THR A 1147 -10.26 35.20 10.35
CA THR A 1147 -11.49 34.41 10.23
C THR A 1147 -12.62 35.20 9.56
N LEU A 1148 -12.78 36.47 9.94
CA LEU A 1148 -13.72 37.41 9.35
C LEU A 1148 -13.35 37.75 7.90
N HIS A 1149 -12.06 37.75 7.53
CA HIS A 1149 -11.66 38.04 6.15
C HIS A 1149 -12.16 36.97 5.17
N ALA A 1150 -12.23 35.70 5.60
CA ALA A 1150 -12.86 34.65 4.80
C ALA A 1150 -14.36 34.90 4.58
N PHE A 1151 -15.06 35.45 5.57
CA PHE A 1151 -16.45 35.89 5.43
C PHE A 1151 -16.56 37.04 4.43
N THR A 1152 -15.78 38.11 4.65
CA THR A 1152 -15.75 39.32 3.83
C THR A 1152 -15.48 39.01 2.36
N ALA A 1153 -14.45 38.20 2.07
CA ALA A 1153 -14.11 37.80 0.70
C ALA A 1153 -15.22 36.96 0.06
N THR A 1154 -15.86 36.06 0.82
CA THR A 1154 -16.94 35.22 0.32
C THR A 1154 -18.19 36.03 -0.01
N VAL A 1155 -18.61 36.89 0.91
CA VAL A 1155 -19.84 37.68 0.72
C VAL A 1155 -19.65 38.75 -0.35
N ALA A 1156 -18.45 39.31 -0.54
CA ALA A 1156 -18.20 40.23 -1.66
C ALA A 1156 -18.56 39.59 -3.00
N VAL A 1157 -18.15 38.34 -3.23
CA VAL A 1157 -18.46 37.59 -4.47
C VAL A 1157 -19.94 37.15 -4.52
N GLU A 1158 -20.55 36.83 -3.37
CA GLU A 1158 -21.98 36.53 -3.34
C GLU A 1158 -22.84 37.76 -3.68
N ASN A 1159 -22.49 38.92 -3.14
CA ASN A 1159 -23.22 40.17 -3.35
C ASN A 1159 -23.13 40.64 -4.80
N GLU A 1160 -22.00 40.44 -5.49
CA GLU A 1160 -21.88 40.67 -6.94
C GLU A 1160 -22.84 39.82 -7.78
N ARG A 1161 -23.36 38.72 -7.23
CA ARG A 1161 -24.35 37.86 -7.88
C ARG A 1161 -25.79 38.23 -7.52
N LEU A 1162 -25.98 39.17 -6.60
CA LEU A 1162 -27.27 39.71 -6.20
C LEU A 1162 -27.53 41.03 -6.93
N VAL A 1163 -28.80 41.32 -7.16
CA VAL A 1163 -29.26 42.55 -7.85
C VAL A 1163 -28.90 43.86 -7.13
N HIS A 1164 -28.54 43.78 -5.85
CA HIS A 1164 -28.17 44.94 -5.02
C HIS A 1164 -26.69 45.31 -5.15
N GLU A 1165 -25.83 44.34 -5.51
CA GLU A 1165 -24.38 44.50 -5.69
C GLU A 1165 -23.64 45.17 -4.51
N VAL A 1166 -24.17 45.04 -3.29
CA VAL A 1166 -23.67 45.68 -2.07
C VAL A 1166 -22.18 45.36 -1.86
N PRO A 1167 -21.28 46.35 -1.94
CA PRO A 1167 -19.88 46.14 -1.63
C PRO A 1167 -19.72 45.85 -0.14
N VAL A 1168 -18.87 44.88 0.19
CA VAL A 1168 -18.47 44.60 1.58
C VAL A 1168 -16.96 44.65 1.69
N ASN A 1169 -16.47 45.37 2.70
CA ASN A 1169 -15.05 45.47 3.03
C ASN A 1169 -14.88 45.37 4.55
N GLN A 1170 -13.67 45.00 4.96
CA GLN A 1170 -13.28 44.85 6.35
C GLN A 1170 -12.23 45.88 6.73
N ILE A 1171 -12.35 46.44 7.93
CA ILE A 1171 -11.36 47.29 8.57
C ILE A 1171 -10.88 46.58 9.84
N ASN A 1172 -9.58 46.63 10.13
CA ASN A 1172 -9.00 46.01 11.29
C ASN A 1172 -8.39 47.05 12.21
N LEU A 1173 -8.78 47.02 13.49
CA LEU A 1173 -8.22 47.90 14.51
C LEU A 1173 -6.90 47.35 15.05
N THR A 1174 -6.77 46.03 15.21
CA THR A 1174 -5.50 45.42 15.64
C THR A 1174 -4.54 45.11 14.48
N ARG A 1175 -3.28 45.57 14.61
CA ARG A 1175 -2.17 45.32 13.68
C ARG A 1175 -1.64 43.89 13.80
N ARG A 1176 -0.84 43.46 12.80
CA ARG A 1176 -0.22 42.12 12.81
C ARG A 1176 0.96 42.02 13.76
N VAL A 1177 1.69 43.13 13.92
CA VAL A 1177 2.88 43.20 14.75
C VAL A 1177 2.54 43.93 16.03
N ARG A 1178 2.60 43.23 17.17
CA ARG A 1178 2.19 43.81 18.45
C ARG A 1178 3.00 45.04 18.87
N SER A 1179 4.28 45.10 18.51
CA SER A 1179 5.06 46.31 18.80
C SER A 1179 4.53 47.51 18.03
N GLU A 1180 3.87 47.33 16.90
CA GLU A 1180 3.35 48.46 16.13
C GLU A 1180 2.01 48.97 16.65
N GLU A 1181 1.34 48.27 17.57
CA GLU A 1181 0.11 48.76 18.22
C GLU A 1181 0.34 50.13 18.89
N PRO A 1182 -0.67 51.02 18.92
CA PRO A 1182 -0.58 52.28 19.64
C PRO A 1182 -0.08 52.12 21.07
N ARG A 1183 0.94 52.89 21.43
CA ARG A 1183 1.63 52.86 22.73
C ARG A 1183 1.44 54.15 23.51
N THR A 1184 1.00 55.21 22.85
CA THR A 1184 0.78 56.53 23.44
C THR A 1184 -0.59 57.07 23.07
N PRO A 1185 -1.17 57.97 23.87
CA PRO A 1185 -2.44 58.62 23.53
C PRO A 1185 -2.43 59.30 22.15
N ALA A 1186 -1.30 59.87 21.73
CA ALA A 1186 -1.17 60.50 20.42
C ALA A 1186 -1.25 59.47 19.27
N GLU A 1187 -0.68 58.29 19.44
CA GLU A 1187 -0.78 57.19 18.47
C GLU A 1187 -2.21 56.60 18.42
N HIS A 1188 -2.89 56.53 19.56
CA HIS A 1188 -4.31 56.14 19.63
C HIS A 1188 -5.20 57.13 18.88
N ASP A 1189 -5.03 58.44 19.13
CA ASP A 1189 -5.77 59.48 18.41
C ASP A 1189 -5.51 59.44 16.89
N GLU A 1190 -4.28 59.13 16.48
CA GLU A 1190 -3.91 58.95 15.08
C GLU A 1190 -4.60 57.73 14.44
N GLU A 1191 -4.64 56.60 15.14
CA GLU A 1191 -5.35 55.39 14.72
C GLU A 1191 -6.85 55.64 14.60
N VAL A 1192 -7.47 56.26 15.60
CA VAL A 1192 -8.89 56.63 15.58
C VAL A 1192 -9.21 57.52 14.38
N ALA A 1193 -8.34 58.48 14.07
CA ALA A 1193 -8.47 59.31 12.87
C ALA A 1193 -8.26 58.50 11.57
N ARG A 1194 -7.35 57.53 11.54
CA ARG A 1194 -7.11 56.65 10.39
C ARG A 1194 -8.27 55.69 10.17
N PHE A 1195 -8.87 55.16 11.23
CA PHE A 1195 -10.10 54.37 11.20
C PHE A 1195 -11.23 55.14 10.53
N ALA A 1196 -11.48 56.39 10.94
CA ALA A 1196 -12.52 57.21 10.33
C ALA A 1196 -12.27 57.43 8.81
N ARG A 1197 -11.02 57.65 8.40
CA ARG A 1197 -10.65 57.73 6.97
C ARG A 1197 -10.88 56.42 6.23
N ALA A 1198 -10.54 55.29 6.83
CA ALA A 1198 -10.75 53.96 6.27
C ALA A 1198 -12.24 53.67 6.06
N VAL A 1199 -13.07 54.04 7.05
CA VAL A 1199 -14.53 53.93 6.99
C VAL A 1199 -15.09 54.76 5.84
N LEU A 1200 -14.64 56.01 5.64
CA LEU A 1200 -15.04 56.80 4.47
C LEU A 1200 -14.58 56.16 3.15
N LEU A 1201 -13.34 55.66 3.10
CA LEU A 1201 -12.78 55.02 1.91
C LEU A 1201 -13.56 53.76 1.50
N ALA A 1202 -14.04 52.97 2.45
CA ALA A 1202 -14.80 51.75 2.21
C ALA A 1202 -16.31 51.98 2.12
N GLY A 1203 -16.81 53.04 2.76
CA GLY A 1203 -18.23 53.29 2.98
C GLY A 1203 -18.88 54.30 2.05
N ALA A 1204 -18.12 55.18 1.39
CA ALA A 1204 -18.67 56.09 0.38
C ALA A 1204 -19.00 55.33 -0.93
N PRO A 1205 -19.95 55.81 -1.76
CA PRO A 1205 -20.27 55.21 -3.05
C PRO A 1205 -19.03 54.93 -3.89
N LEU A 1206 -18.93 53.72 -4.45
CA LEU A 1206 -17.77 53.31 -5.24
C LEU A 1206 -17.77 53.96 -6.63
N PRO A 1207 -16.59 54.20 -7.23
CA PRO A 1207 -16.51 54.53 -8.66
C PRO A 1207 -17.06 53.38 -9.51
N ASP A 1208 -17.51 53.70 -10.73
CA ASP A 1208 -18.11 52.70 -11.60
C ASP A 1208 -17.12 51.57 -11.90
N ALA A 1209 -17.61 50.33 -11.99
CA ALA A 1209 -16.79 49.19 -12.36
C ALA A 1209 -16.24 49.33 -13.78
N GLU A 1210 -16.96 50.04 -14.66
CA GLU A 1210 -16.54 50.37 -16.02
C GLU A 1210 -15.32 51.31 -16.06
N ASP A 1211 -15.13 52.16 -15.04
CA ASP A 1211 -14.01 53.13 -14.99
C ASP A 1211 -12.64 52.46 -14.83
N SER A 1212 -12.59 51.32 -14.14
CA SER A 1212 -11.36 50.52 -13.99
C SER A 1212 -11.65 49.17 -13.35
N ARG A 1213 -11.41 48.10 -14.11
CA ARG A 1213 -11.43 46.72 -13.61
C ARG A 1213 -10.51 46.51 -12.39
N TYR A 1214 -9.36 47.19 -12.32
CA TYR A 1214 -8.45 47.09 -11.19
C TYR A 1214 -9.03 47.73 -9.92
N ARG A 1215 -9.55 48.96 -10.02
CA ARG A 1215 -10.13 49.68 -8.87
C ARG A 1215 -11.43 49.01 -8.38
N ALA A 1216 -12.26 48.52 -9.28
CA ALA A 1216 -13.48 47.78 -8.94
C ALA A 1216 -13.18 46.56 -8.07
N LYS A 1217 -12.12 45.81 -8.42
CA LYS A 1217 -11.67 44.64 -7.65
C LYS A 1217 -11.05 45.01 -6.30
N VAL A 1218 -10.39 46.17 -6.21
CA VAL A 1218 -9.82 46.67 -4.95
C VAL A 1218 -10.94 46.90 -3.94
N TYR A 1219 -12.01 47.60 -4.27
CA TYR A 1219 -13.01 47.99 -3.26
C TYR A 1219 -14.08 46.92 -2.93
N ARG A 1220 -13.81 45.64 -3.20
CA ARG A 1220 -14.73 44.53 -2.90
C ARG A 1220 -13.97 43.39 -2.23
N GLY A 1221 -14.33 43.07 -0.99
CA GLY A 1221 -13.74 41.96 -0.24
C GLY A 1221 -12.37 42.24 0.37
N GLN A 1222 -11.99 43.52 0.52
CA GLN A 1222 -10.71 43.89 1.13
C GLN A 1222 -10.72 43.80 2.65
N ALA A 1223 -9.55 43.56 3.24
CA ALA A 1223 -9.29 43.75 4.67
C ALA A 1223 -8.19 44.80 4.83
N ILE A 1224 -8.51 45.90 5.50
CA ILE A 1224 -7.67 47.10 5.63
C ILE A 1224 -7.36 47.34 7.11
N THR A 1225 -6.10 47.26 7.49
CA THR A 1225 -5.61 47.54 8.84
C THR A 1225 -5.19 49.01 8.96
N VAL A 1226 -5.50 49.66 10.10
CA VAL A 1226 -5.25 51.09 10.36
C VAL A 1226 -4.19 51.38 11.43
#